data_AF-A0A1K2IKS3-F1
#
_entry.id   AF-A0A1K2IKS3-F1
#
_cell.length_a   1.000
_cell.length_b   1.000
_cell.length_c   1.000
_cell.angle_alpha   90.00
_cell.angle_beta   90.00
_cell.angle_gamma   90.00
#
_symmetry.space_group_name_H-M   'P 1'
#
loop_
_entity.id
_entity.type
_entity.pdbx_description
1 polymer ?
#
loop_
_entity_poly.entity_id
_entity_poly.type
_entity_poly.pdbx_seq_one_letter_code
_entity_poly.pdbx_strand_id
1 'polypeptide(L)'
;MARKNTFILTNIVFLFFVIFGVNAQITTYPYAEDFENGDGGWTVQGFNPTWELGMPSIGAGSGDNAWATNLDGNYGITYNEQSWVQSPIFDFSNLINPSLVFQLYCNIEFDQIAFEPFDGVVIQYSIDSGITWQNVGSYSDENWFNDEYIEALGSAGWGFTSGWVSFNKNIKELGGQNNAVFRFFFGSDFIYNNAFGASFDLFEVYEDTTSITLITDLNFEQYLLDTNIDTDGIINGQVLTYDIIDETTLNINSYDISNFEGIQDFRSLINFTLINNQSTTNYSIEFSENKFLQDVTIINTPFLSSINGLSSNYLTNLSVVTRGDFFTSLDVSECLSLTDLSLADNAITNVNLEKNTKIRYLSLAINPIDFLYTTHLTELESLNTYESQIKFLDLSNNSKLTRLNSDNGELTEVNLKNGFNNMLTSVELNGNPNLTCIQVDDVAYSNTASSWLKDNTASYSNSCEFKIQQFPYAEDFEEGAAGWSVVNVSNSSWGLDSPNSNNLTSAASGSLAWSTNNSGDYNPNENGWVQSPIFDFSKFNSSDNLYFHFDNWYNCELDIDGAVVQSTIDSGISWQNLDEITSVNTYDNTNIASLPGGQEKGWSGISENTFSGGWKTSYFSLSNLLGVPNVMFRVVFSSNGTIQSDGFAFDSVKILTEKTFAGNDNIDTFCEKSQNVSASYLQSLLISETFGGIWSSLDGLELDNDDSGEKYFNIGDLQSGNYKFKYTVFSEFNSSFDEATVELNIERIVLYSQYYDYASGCSELTFNTDEEFQQWAFNKHVVENNGLNITQNGVWSPSSFEGYGDYTYTQPATSSCSETISVFRYGNSEPEIAYKTFEAANGIQNVWVLIDDFESDNSLNKIVSKKRRRRIRSSNKDIDNNGNVDFPNTGAGNFKEANIFEVLEEDDCGSIIKITNYAIIIGGFWDGGENNIISICEGEVALFSQLQNALGDSNVAPIGDFGLINSGAPGFFTEYPPGSYTYYYSMFGEEDANSWTDSGGTITVTNKPVLKLSLLLEGAYNEFTGWMNNVLYKNDLIQTSSPYSDGLETYYYGSNQVDWVWLEIRDANNDTNIPLQRSALLKRNGDVVDVDGESPILLDVPDGDYYIMVSHRNHLGVIMANPVSLSCGTTITIDLRLDNSLVLGGANAIKETGYGDFVLFAGDFNGDGQIQNIDKNAVEPLRGLSGYSNADMDMNGEVQNSDINNFLSPNIGKGVQFMSKKLNAKRNK
;
A
#
# COMPACT_ATOMS: atom_id res chain seq x y z
N MET A 1 -29.14 28.66 87.30
CA MET A 1 -29.87 28.54 86.02
C MET A 1 -30.04 27.06 85.68
N ALA A 2 -30.80 26.70 84.63
CA ALA A 2 -31.27 25.33 84.33
C ALA A 2 -30.16 24.25 84.46
N ARG A 3 -30.32 23.16 85.24
CA ARG A 3 -31.20 21.97 85.06
C ARG A 3 -30.87 21.17 83.79
N LYS A 4 -30.81 19.82 83.77
CA LYS A 4 -30.68 18.75 84.80
C LYS A 4 -30.61 17.39 84.06
N ASN A 5 -30.17 16.33 84.75
CA ASN A 5 -30.45 14.89 84.51
C ASN A 5 -29.55 14.04 83.59
N THR A 6 -29.13 12.94 84.24
CA THR A 6 -28.54 11.67 83.81
C THR A 6 -29.50 10.74 83.04
N PHE A 7 -28.94 9.88 82.18
CA PHE A 7 -29.30 8.45 81.96
C PHE A 7 -27.97 7.66 81.76
N ILE A 8 -27.70 6.40 82.14
CA ILE A 8 -28.41 5.27 82.79
C ILE A 8 -28.95 4.17 81.85
N LEU A 9 -28.44 2.93 82.08
CA LEU A 9 -28.77 1.61 81.47
C LEU A 9 -28.28 1.40 80.01
N THR A 10 -27.72 0.24 79.60
CA THR A 10 -27.78 -1.10 80.22
C THR A 10 -26.46 -1.88 80.08
N ASN A 11 -26.14 -2.73 81.07
CA ASN A 11 -25.17 -3.82 81.01
C ASN A 11 -25.89 -5.09 81.53
N ILE A 12 -25.48 -6.32 81.15
CA ILE A 12 -26.27 -7.60 81.11
C ILE A 12 -26.88 -7.78 79.70
N VAL A 13 -26.64 -8.84 78.91
CA VAL A 13 -26.19 -10.24 79.18
C VAL A 13 -24.95 -10.61 78.35
N PHE A 14 -24.05 -11.42 78.93
CA PHE A 14 -23.05 -12.20 78.20
C PHE A 14 -23.51 -13.67 78.18
N LEU A 15 -23.93 -14.23 77.04
CA LEU A 15 -23.91 -15.68 76.76
C LEU A 15 -24.28 -15.99 75.29
N PHE A 16 -23.35 -16.63 74.58
CA PHE A 16 -23.53 -17.46 73.38
C PHE A 16 -24.55 -16.99 72.31
N PHE A 17 -24.02 -16.40 71.25
CA PHE A 17 -24.04 -17.10 69.96
C PHE A 17 -22.65 -17.05 69.35
N VAL A 18 -22.10 -18.22 69.03
CA VAL A 18 -21.02 -18.33 68.03
C VAL A 18 -21.72 -18.14 66.69
N ILE A 19 -21.75 -16.90 66.21
CA ILE A 19 -21.98 -16.65 64.79
C ILE A 19 -20.60 -16.85 64.16
N PHE A 20 -20.41 -18.02 63.53
CA PHE A 20 -19.50 -18.06 62.38
C PHE A 20 -19.95 -16.93 61.47
N GLY A 21 -19.05 -16.02 61.11
CA GLY A 21 -19.29 -15.11 60.00
C GLY A 21 -19.55 -15.98 58.78
N VAL A 22 -20.82 -16.17 58.46
CA VAL A 22 -21.22 -16.78 57.20
C VAL A 22 -20.96 -15.67 56.20
N ASN A 23 -19.90 -15.79 55.39
CA ASN A 23 -19.66 -14.83 54.31
C ASN A 23 -20.96 -14.73 53.52
N ALA A 24 -21.47 -13.51 53.39
CA ALA A 24 -22.75 -13.29 52.74
C ALA A 24 -22.63 -13.75 51.29
N GLN A 25 -23.52 -14.66 50.89
CA GLN A 25 -23.57 -15.14 49.51
C GLN A 25 -24.14 -14.02 48.64
N ILE A 26 -23.46 -13.69 47.55
CA ILE A 26 -23.89 -12.71 46.57
C ILE A 26 -24.94 -13.37 45.68
N THR A 27 -26.17 -12.86 45.73
CA THR A 27 -27.33 -13.41 44.99
C THR A 27 -28.05 -12.33 44.16
N THR A 28 -27.42 -11.18 43.97
CA THR A 28 -28.01 -9.99 43.32
C THR A 28 -27.00 -9.45 42.33
N TYR A 29 -27.44 -9.21 41.10
CA TYR A 29 -26.59 -8.73 40.00
C TYR A 29 -27.22 -7.50 39.31
N PRO A 30 -26.41 -6.57 38.75
CA PRO A 30 -24.95 -6.56 38.82
C PRO A 30 -24.43 -6.41 40.25
N TYR A 31 -23.39 -7.18 40.57
CA TYR A 31 -22.56 -6.94 41.75
C TYR A 31 -21.42 -6.04 41.31
N ALA A 32 -21.08 -5.04 42.11
CA ALA A 32 -19.96 -4.14 41.86
C ALA A 32 -19.34 -3.76 43.21
N GLU A 33 -18.02 -3.76 43.29
CA GLU A 33 -17.25 -3.40 44.46
C GLU A 33 -16.11 -2.44 44.06
N ASP A 34 -16.24 -1.20 44.51
CA ASP A 34 -15.26 -0.10 44.37
C ASP A 34 -14.36 0.03 45.62
N PHE A 35 -14.53 -0.85 46.61
CA PHE A 35 -13.81 -0.91 47.89
C PHE A 35 -13.81 0.37 48.76
N GLU A 36 -14.45 1.46 48.32
CA GLU A 36 -14.54 2.75 49.02
C GLU A 36 -15.27 2.69 50.37
N ASN A 37 -16.11 1.67 50.54
CA ASN A 37 -16.94 1.49 51.74
C ASN A 37 -16.42 0.38 52.66
N GLY A 38 -15.26 -0.23 52.33
CA GLY A 38 -14.63 -1.30 53.10
C GLY A 38 -14.25 -2.50 52.23
N ASP A 39 -13.99 -3.65 52.87
CA ASP A 39 -13.48 -4.84 52.20
C ASP A 39 -14.48 -5.60 51.31
N GLY A 40 -15.76 -5.20 51.22
CA GLY A 40 -16.79 -5.93 50.48
C GLY A 40 -17.06 -7.36 50.99
N GLY A 41 -16.47 -7.77 52.12
CA GLY A 41 -16.41 -9.16 52.56
C GLY A 41 -15.28 -9.99 51.92
N TRP A 42 -14.38 -9.37 51.15
CA TRP A 42 -13.17 -9.99 50.62
C TRP A 42 -12.15 -10.25 51.75
N THR A 43 -11.34 -11.31 51.62
CA THR A 43 -10.44 -11.75 52.69
C THR A 43 -9.07 -12.17 52.18
N VAL A 44 -8.02 -11.71 52.87
CA VAL A 44 -6.62 -12.06 52.59
C VAL A 44 -6.25 -13.42 53.18
N GLN A 45 -5.61 -14.27 52.39
CA GLN A 45 -5.16 -15.61 52.79
C GLN A 45 -3.81 -15.97 52.12
N GLY A 46 -3.26 -17.12 52.50
CA GLY A 46 -2.03 -17.70 51.93
C GLY A 46 -0.79 -17.59 52.81
N PHE A 47 0.39 -17.67 52.19
CA PHE A 47 1.69 -17.69 52.84
C PHE A 47 2.43 -16.36 52.59
N ASN A 48 2.93 -15.77 53.68
CA ASN A 48 3.53 -14.42 53.71
C ASN A 48 2.68 -13.30 53.05
N PRO A 49 1.35 -13.21 53.29
CA PRO A 49 0.51 -12.25 52.59
C PRO A 49 0.89 -10.80 52.90
N THR A 50 1.10 -10.02 51.85
CA THR A 50 1.35 -8.58 51.85
C THR A 50 0.16 -7.74 51.37
N TRP A 51 -0.92 -8.40 50.93
CA TRP A 51 -2.16 -7.74 50.51
C TRP A 51 -2.77 -6.86 51.62
N GLU A 52 -2.95 -5.59 51.30
CA GLU A 52 -3.55 -4.56 52.14
C GLU A 52 -4.62 -3.79 51.35
N LEU A 53 -5.67 -3.32 52.05
CA LEU A 53 -6.73 -2.49 51.49
C LEU A 53 -6.57 -1.05 51.97
N GLY A 54 -6.54 -0.10 51.04
CA GLY A 54 -6.45 1.33 51.30
C GLY A 54 -6.00 2.08 50.05
N MET A 55 -5.50 3.30 50.21
CA MET A 55 -5.00 4.12 49.10
C MET A 55 -3.58 3.69 48.71
N PRO A 56 -3.37 2.99 47.57
CA PRO A 56 -2.04 2.60 47.15
C PRO A 56 -1.23 3.81 46.68
N SER A 57 0.09 3.76 46.82
CA SER A 57 1.01 4.84 46.41
C SER A 57 0.99 5.16 44.91
N ILE A 58 0.46 4.26 44.08
CA ILE A 58 0.22 4.43 42.64
C ILE A 58 -1.15 5.09 42.30
N GLY A 59 -2.02 5.30 43.29
CA GLY A 59 -3.44 5.63 43.09
C GLY A 59 -4.28 4.37 42.83
N ALA A 60 -5.55 4.37 43.25
CA ALA A 60 -6.50 3.29 42.95
C ALA A 60 -7.02 3.40 41.50
N GLY A 61 -7.58 2.31 40.95
CA GLY A 61 -8.14 2.32 39.58
C GLY A 61 -9.43 3.16 39.50
N SER A 62 -10.16 3.19 40.61
CA SER A 62 -11.33 3.99 40.89
C SER A 62 -11.20 4.59 42.31
N GLY A 63 -11.89 5.70 42.59
CA GLY A 63 -11.97 6.26 43.95
C GLY A 63 -10.62 6.64 44.59
N ASP A 64 -10.48 6.28 45.87
CA ASP A 64 -9.32 6.47 46.74
C ASP A 64 -8.71 5.13 47.22
N ASN A 65 -9.40 3.98 47.15
CA ASN A 65 -9.01 2.72 47.81
C ASN A 65 -8.99 1.51 46.86
N ALA A 66 -7.95 0.68 46.96
CA ALA A 66 -7.84 -0.59 46.23
C ALA A 66 -7.13 -1.67 47.08
N TRP A 67 -7.18 -2.92 46.63
CA TRP A 67 -6.34 -4.00 47.18
C TRP A 67 -4.97 -4.01 46.51
N ALA A 68 -3.88 -4.02 47.28
CA ALA A 68 -2.50 -4.05 46.76
C ALA A 68 -1.56 -4.91 47.62
N THR A 69 -0.56 -5.55 47.02
CA THR A 69 0.50 -6.36 47.70
C THR A 69 1.55 -5.53 48.48
N ASN A 70 1.27 -4.26 48.77
CA ASN A 70 1.90 -3.36 49.76
C ASN A 70 1.52 -1.92 49.35
N LEU A 71 0.69 -1.23 50.14
CA LEU A 71 0.19 0.11 49.76
C LEU A 71 1.31 1.17 49.68
N ASP A 72 2.29 1.07 50.59
CA ASP A 72 3.31 2.09 50.85
C ASP A 72 4.66 1.84 50.13
N GLY A 73 4.77 0.84 49.24
CA GLY A 73 5.96 0.61 48.42
C GLY A 73 6.09 -0.81 47.86
N ASN A 74 7.32 -1.22 47.58
CA ASN A 74 7.61 -2.49 46.88
C ASN A 74 7.14 -3.73 47.67
N TYR A 75 6.63 -4.75 46.98
CA TYR A 75 6.53 -6.09 47.57
C TYR A 75 7.94 -6.70 47.72
N GLY A 76 8.11 -7.73 48.56
CA GLY A 76 9.41 -8.43 48.72
C GLY A 76 10.21 -8.13 49.99
N ILE A 77 9.59 -7.59 51.06
CA ILE A 77 10.18 -7.69 52.43
C ILE A 77 10.07 -9.12 53.01
N THR A 78 9.31 -10.00 52.36
CA THR A 78 9.08 -11.40 52.73
C THR A 78 9.28 -12.33 51.53
N TYR A 79 10.38 -13.09 51.55
CA TYR A 79 10.73 -14.07 50.52
C TYR A 79 9.61 -15.10 50.26
N ASN A 80 9.42 -15.46 48.98
CA ASN A 80 8.51 -16.49 48.47
C ASN A 80 7.08 -16.28 48.98
N GLU A 81 6.40 -15.26 48.46
CA GLU A 81 4.99 -15.04 48.75
C GLU A 81 4.11 -15.96 47.90
N GLN A 82 3.07 -16.53 48.51
CA GLN A 82 2.03 -17.29 47.80
C GLN A 82 0.69 -16.97 48.46
N SER A 83 0.12 -15.82 48.10
CA SER A 83 -0.97 -15.17 48.81
C SER A 83 -2.11 -14.81 47.87
N TRP A 84 -3.28 -14.53 48.43
CA TRP A 84 -4.41 -14.09 47.63
C TRP A 84 -5.42 -13.27 48.43
N VAL A 85 -6.13 -12.38 47.73
CA VAL A 85 -7.40 -11.84 48.21
C VAL A 85 -8.52 -12.67 47.61
N GLN A 86 -9.43 -13.17 48.46
CA GLN A 86 -10.53 -14.05 48.08
C GLN A 86 -11.87 -13.35 48.23
N SER A 87 -12.76 -13.53 47.24
CA SER A 87 -14.10 -12.95 47.24
C SER A 87 -15.06 -13.62 48.26
N PRO A 88 -16.22 -12.99 48.51
CA PRO A 88 -17.42 -13.68 48.95
C PRO A 88 -17.86 -14.81 47.98
N ILE A 89 -18.85 -15.62 48.38
CA ILE A 89 -19.39 -16.68 47.53
C ILE A 89 -20.46 -16.10 46.60
N PHE A 90 -20.33 -16.32 45.30
CA PHE A 90 -21.31 -15.95 44.28
C PHE A 90 -22.29 -17.10 43.99
N ASP A 91 -23.56 -16.75 43.89
CA ASP A 91 -24.64 -17.62 43.43
C ASP A 91 -25.08 -17.21 42.02
N PHE A 92 -24.58 -17.90 41.00
CA PHE A 92 -24.95 -17.75 39.60
C PHE A 92 -26.10 -18.67 39.17
N SER A 93 -26.84 -19.30 40.10
CA SER A 93 -27.97 -20.20 39.77
C SER A 93 -29.05 -19.60 38.86
N ASN A 94 -29.15 -18.26 38.81
CA ASN A 94 -30.11 -17.53 38.01
C ASN A 94 -29.46 -16.70 36.87
N LEU A 95 -28.14 -16.83 36.68
CA LEU A 95 -27.41 -16.21 35.58
C LEU A 95 -27.15 -17.27 34.49
N ILE A 96 -27.28 -16.86 33.23
CA ILE A 96 -27.03 -17.71 32.05
C ILE A 96 -25.64 -17.41 31.51
N ASN A 97 -25.35 -16.12 31.36
CA ASN A 97 -24.18 -15.56 30.73
C ASN A 97 -23.50 -14.53 31.65
N PRO A 98 -22.99 -14.94 32.84
CA PRO A 98 -22.23 -14.05 33.70
C PRO A 98 -20.97 -13.54 32.97
N SER A 99 -20.75 -12.24 33.04
CA SER A 99 -19.51 -11.58 32.63
C SER A 99 -18.87 -10.89 33.83
N LEU A 100 -17.55 -10.97 33.90
CA LEU A 100 -16.70 -10.46 34.96
C LEU A 100 -15.89 -9.27 34.43
N VAL A 101 -15.89 -8.17 35.17
CA VAL A 101 -15.02 -7.01 34.94
C VAL A 101 -14.21 -6.74 36.20
N PHE A 102 -12.95 -6.34 36.05
CA PHE A 102 -12.15 -5.75 37.13
C PHE A 102 -11.04 -4.88 36.56
N GLN A 103 -10.53 -3.95 37.37
CA GLN A 103 -9.31 -3.22 37.09
C GLN A 103 -8.11 -3.90 37.76
N LEU A 104 -6.99 -4.01 37.05
CA LEU A 104 -5.75 -4.62 37.56
C LEU A 104 -4.53 -3.73 37.25
N TYR A 105 -3.61 -3.62 38.20
CA TYR A 105 -2.28 -3.06 38.03
C TYR A 105 -1.23 -4.10 38.42
N CYS A 106 -0.24 -4.36 37.56
CA CYS A 106 0.85 -5.29 37.81
C CYS A 106 2.21 -4.66 37.48
N ASN A 107 3.11 -4.58 38.46
CA ASN A 107 4.51 -4.23 38.23
C ASN A 107 5.39 -5.21 39.01
N ILE A 108 5.88 -6.24 38.32
CA ILE A 108 6.38 -7.48 38.93
C ILE A 108 7.76 -7.87 38.30
N GLU A 109 8.53 -8.81 38.85
CA GLU A 109 9.90 -9.11 38.37
C GLU A 109 9.94 -9.86 37.02
N PHE A 110 10.87 -9.44 36.15
CA PHE A 110 11.06 -9.96 34.80
C PHE A 110 12.54 -10.31 34.53
N ASP A 111 12.82 -11.51 34.00
CA ASP A 111 14.18 -11.90 33.61
C ASP A 111 14.57 -11.33 32.24
N GLN A 112 15.52 -10.38 32.23
CA GLN A 112 16.09 -9.85 31.00
C GLN A 112 16.98 -10.83 30.22
N ILE A 113 17.27 -12.02 30.76
CA ILE A 113 18.07 -13.06 30.12
C ILE A 113 17.19 -14.17 29.53
N ALA A 114 16.19 -14.64 30.27
CA ALA A 114 15.24 -15.66 29.80
C ALA A 114 14.06 -15.10 29.00
N PHE A 115 13.73 -13.80 29.13
CA PHE A 115 12.49 -13.19 28.61
C PHE A 115 11.20 -13.79 29.21
N GLU A 116 11.25 -14.26 30.46
CA GLU A 116 10.09 -14.78 31.21
C GLU A 116 9.93 -14.04 32.56
N PRO A 117 8.70 -13.80 33.03
CA PRO A 117 8.43 -13.26 34.37
C PRO A 117 8.59 -14.35 35.45
N PHE A 118 9.34 -14.03 36.51
CA PHE A 118 9.48 -14.92 37.66
C PHE A 118 8.26 -14.87 38.57
N ASP A 119 7.79 -13.66 38.84
CA ASP A 119 6.72 -13.34 39.77
C ASP A 119 5.46 -12.95 38.98
N GLY A 120 4.25 -13.08 39.55
CA GLY A 120 3.04 -12.66 38.84
C GLY A 120 1.75 -12.80 39.64
N VAL A 121 0.63 -12.35 39.03
CA VAL A 121 -0.72 -12.54 39.55
C VAL A 121 -1.61 -13.25 38.53
N VAL A 122 -2.57 -14.03 39.02
CA VAL A 122 -3.61 -14.65 38.21
C VAL A 122 -4.94 -14.63 38.95
N ILE A 123 -6.03 -14.37 38.22
CA ILE A 123 -7.37 -14.53 38.75
C ILE A 123 -7.85 -15.97 38.56
N GLN A 124 -8.32 -16.57 39.64
CA GLN A 124 -8.77 -17.95 39.67
C GLN A 124 -10.16 -18.05 40.29
N TYR A 125 -10.95 -19.03 39.83
CA TYR A 125 -12.23 -19.37 40.41
C TYR A 125 -12.23 -20.76 41.05
N SER A 126 -13.18 -21.00 41.95
CA SER A 126 -13.47 -22.28 42.56
C SER A 126 -14.97 -22.51 42.66
N ILE A 127 -15.43 -23.72 42.30
CA ILE A 127 -16.83 -24.18 42.45
C ILE A 127 -16.99 -25.26 43.53
N ASP A 128 -16.00 -25.41 44.41
CA ASP A 128 -16.02 -26.39 45.51
C ASP A 128 -15.66 -25.76 46.87
N SER A 129 -15.90 -24.44 46.99
CA SER A 129 -15.59 -23.63 48.18
C SER A 129 -14.09 -23.55 48.50
N GLY A 130 -13.25 -23.49 47.46
CA GLY A 130 -11.82 -23.22 47.53
C GLY A 130 -10.93 -24.44 47.73
N ILE A 131 -11.42 -25.65 47.48
CA ILE A 131 -10.64 -26.89 47.56
C ILE A 131 -9.81 -27.08 46.28
N THR A 132 -10.40 -26.81 45.12
CA THR A 132 -9.72 -26.75 43.82
C THR A 132 -9.96 -25.39 43.16
N TRP A 133 -9.00 -24.99 42.33
CA TRP A 133 -8.96 -23.68 41.67
C TRP A 133 -8.61 -23.86 40.20
N GLN A 134 -9.24 -23.06 39.33
CA GLN A 134 -8.94 -22.97 37.91
C GLN A 134 -8.71 -21.50 37.54
N ASN A 135 -7.85 -21.23 36.56
CA ASN A 135 -7.69 -19.88 36.01
C ASN A 135 -8.99 -19.48 35.31
N VAL A 136 -9.40 -18.21 35.44
CA VAL A 136 -10.40 -17.64 34.54
C VAL A 136 -9.66 -17.35 33.23
N GLY A 137 -10.10 -17.90 32.10
CA GLY A 137 -9.47 -17.69 30.79
C GLY A 137 -8.09 -18.33 30.56
N SER A 138 -7.47 -17.99 29.43
CA SER A 138 -6.19 -18.52 28.93
C SER A 138 -5.34 -17.45 28.23
N TYR A 139 -4.09 -17.80 27.85
CA TYR A 139 -3.20 -16.90 27.08
C TYR A 139 -3.62 -16.73 25.61
N SER A 140 -4.31 -17.71 25.02
CA SER A 140 -4.88 -17.58 23.67
C SER A 140 -6.17 -16.73 23.62
N ASP A 141 -6.64 -16.25 24.76
CA ASP A 141 -7.85 -15.43 24.83
C ASP A 141 -7.47 -13.96 24.56
N GLU A 142 -8.13 -13.36 23.56
CA GLU A 142 -7.86 -11.99 23.14
C GLU A 142 -7.95 -11.01 24.32
N ASN A 143 -6.87 -10.23 24.53
CA ASN A 143 -6.75 -9.16 25.53
C ASN A 143 -6.96 -9.63 26.99
N TRP A 144 -6.59 -10.89 27.29
CA TRP A 144 -6.69 -11.48 28.63
C TRP A 144 -5.32 -11.63 29.34
N PHE A 145 -4.73 -12.83 29.42
CA PHE A 145 -3.38 -13.00 29.98
C PHE A 145 -2.33 -12.56 28.96
N ASN A 146 -1.29 -11.85 29.42
CA ASN A 146 -0.20 -11.38 28.56
C ASN A 146 1.09 -12.18 28.67
N ASP A 147 1.19 -13.11 29.62
CA ASP A 147 2.31 -14.05 29.76
C ASP A 147 1.80 -15.50 29.70
N GLU A 148 2.36 -16.32 28.79
CA GLU A 148 1.99 -17.74 28.62
C GLU A 148 2.42 -18.59 29.84
N TYR A 149 3.49 -18.18 30.53
CA TYR A 149 4.02 -18.88 31.69
C TYR A 149 4.71 -17.92 32.67
N ILE A 150 4.37 -18.03 33.95
CA ILE A 150 5.02 -17.31 35.07
C ILE A 150 5.54 -18.33 36.09
N GLU A 151 6.83 -18.27 36.45
CA GLU A 151 7.47 -19.34 37.25
C GLU A 151 6.81 -19.53 38.63
N ALA A 152 6.57 -18.45 39.39
CA ALA A 152 5.97 -18.51 40.73
C ALA A 152 4.50 -18.96 40.74
N LEU A 153 3.81 -18.86 39.59
CA LEU A 153 2.43 -19.36 39.40
C LEU A 153 2.40 -20.79 38.87
N GLY A 154 3.36 -21.16 38.02
CA GLY A 154 3.35 -22.39 37.24
C GLY A 154 2.29 -22.43 36.14
N SER A 155 1.76 -21.29 35.72
CA SER A 155 0.75 -21.13 34.66
C SER A 155 0.86 -19.76 33.98
N ALA A 156 0.08 -19.55 32.91
CA ALA A 156 -0.22 -18.23 32.38
C ALA A 156 -0.81 -17.29 33.47
N GLY A 157 -0.64 -15.98 33.28
CA GLY A 157 -1.11 -14.94 34.20
C GLY A 157 -0.74 -13.54 33.69
N TRP A 158 -0.59 -12.60 34.63
CA TRP A 158 -0.09 -11.26 34.40
C TRP A 158 1.23 -11.01 35.14
N GLY A 159 2.31 -10.76 34.40
CA GLY A 159 3.59 -10.28 34.92
C GLY A 159 3.70 -8.75 34.91
N PHE A 160 3.05 -8.05 33.98
CA PHE A 160 3.18 -6.59 33.88
C PHE A 160 1.94 -5.91 33.25
N THR A 161 1.58 -4.72 33.75
CA THR A 161 0.67 -3.78 33.10
C THR A 161 1.16 -2.35 33.31
N SER A 162 0.89 -1.44 32.36
CA SER A 162 1.37 -0.04 32.43
C SER A 162 0.40 0.95 33.05
N GLY A 163 -0.35 0.47 34.04
CA GLY A 163 -1.44 1.23 34.62
C GLY A 163 -2.53 0.31 35.12
N TRP A 164 -3.67 0.93 35.42
CA TRP A 164 -4.88 0.25 35.80
C TRP A 164 -5.65 -0.18 34.56
N VAL A 165 -5.92 -1.48 34.46
CA VAL A 165 -6.37 -2.14 33.24
C VAL A 165 -7.71 -2.82 33.48
N SER A 166 -8.75 -2.32 32.83
CA SER A 166 -10.12 -2.86 32.85
C SER A 166 -10.27 -4.14 32.03
N PHE A 167 -9.98 -5.28 32.64
CA PHE A 167 -10.20 -6.60 32.05
C PHE A 167 -11.69 -6.96 32.05
N ASN A 168 -12.22 -7.47 30.93
CA ASN A 168 -13.57 -8.03 30.81
C ASN A 168 -13.50 -9.47 30.28
N LYS A 169 -14.17 -10.41 30.95
CA LYS A 169 -14.29 -11.79 30.49
C LYS A 169 -15.69 -12.32 30.73
N ASN A 170 -16.28 -12.84 29.66
CA ASN A 170 -17.43 -13.72 29.79
C ASN A 170 -17.01 -15.04 30.47
N ILE A 171 -17.73 -15.40 31.54
CA ILE A 171 -17.47 -16.56 32.42
C ILE A 171 -18.68 -17.51 32.43
N LYS A 172 -19.30 -17.70 31.27
CA LYS A 172 -20.49 -18.54 31.00
C LYS A 172 -20.39 -19.96 31.55
N GLU A 173 -19.18 -20.53 31.68
CA GLU A 173 -18.94 -21.81 32.34
C GLU A 173 -19.35 -21.85 33.83
N LEU A 174 -19.45 -20.67 34.46
CA LEU A 174 -19.93 -20.48 35.83
C LEU A 174 -21.44 -20.20 35.91
N GLY A 175 -22.12 -20.01 34.77
CA GLY A 175 -23.57 -19.92 34.69
C GLY A 175 -24.26 -21.12 35.37
N GLY A 176 -25.28 -20.86 36.18
CA GLY A 176 -25.97 -21.90 36.96
C GLY A 176 -25.22 -22.46 38.19
N GLN A 177 -23.96 -22.09 38.45
CA GLN A 177 -23.22 -22.53 39.65
C GLN A 177 -23.64 -21.73 40.88
N ASN A 178 -23.78 -22.37 42.04
CA ASN A 178 -24.31 -21.69 43.24
C ASN A 178 -23.28 -21.34 44.33
N ASN A 179 -22.02 -21.68 44.10
CA ASN A 179 -20.96 -21.63 45.09
C ASN A 179 -19.61 -21.19 44.50
N ALA A 180 -19.64 -20.36 43.45
CA ALA A 180 -18.46 -19.81 42.82
C ALA A 180 -17.74 -18.85 43.76
N VAL A 181 -16.41 -18.88 43.78
CA VAL A 181 -15.55 -17.98 44.57
C VAL A 181 -14.37 -17.60 43.71
N PHE A 182 -14.01 -16.31 43.67
CA PHE A 182 -12.83 -15.82 42.96
C PHE A 182 -11.68 -15.54 43.94
N ARG A 183 -10.46 -15.56 43.42
CA ARG A 183 -9.28 -15.02 44.10
C ARG A 183 -8.32 -14.39 43.10
N PHE A 184 -7.69 -13.29 43.50
CA PHE A 184 -6.47 -12.80 42.86
C PHE A 184 -5.29 -13.44 43.59
N PHE A 185 -4.66 -14.43 42.95
CA PHE A 185 -3.54 -15.19 43.51
C PHE A 185 -2.21 -14.62 43.01
N PHE A 186 -1.37 -14.18 43.95
CA PHE A 186 -0.05 -13.62 43.69
C PHE A 186 1.03 -14.60 44.17
N GLY A 187 2.03 -14.82 43.30
CA GLY A 187 3.20 -15.64 43.58
C GLY A 187 4.49 -14.85 43.38
N SER A 188 5.43 -15.02 44.30
CA SER A 188 6.81 -14.53 44.14
C SER A 188 7.90 -15.54 44.54
N ASP A 189 9.13 -15.26 44.11
CA ASP A 189 10.33 -16.09 44.27
C ASP A 189 11.16 -15.73 45.54
N PHE A 190 12.45 -16.12 45.59
CA PHE A 190 13.38 -15.87 46.69
C PHE A 190 14.34 -14.67 46.51
N ILE A 191 14.17 -13.83 45.49
CA ILE A 191 15.05 -12.71 45.12
C ILE A 191 14.51 -11.37 45.69
N TYR A 192 15.37 -10.34 45.72
CA TYR A 192 15.09 -9.05 46.36
C TYR A 192 14.56 -8.04 45.33
N ASN A 193 13.24 -7.90 45.27
CA ASN A 193 12.58 -7.18 44.17
C ASN A 193 12.28 -5.72 44.52
N ASN A 194 12.34 -4.85 43.50
CA ASN A 194 12.20 -3.40 43.61
C ASN A 194 10.90 -2.89 42.96
N ALA A 195 9.91 -3.75 42.80
CA ALA A 195 8.71 -3.54 42.01
C ALA A 195 7.45 -3.45 42.92
N PHE A 196 6.35 -2.88 42.44
CA PHE A 196 5.17 -2.56 43.28
C PHE A 196 4.24 -3.75 43.54
N GLY A 197 4.24 -4.74 42.66
CA GLY A 197 3.50 -6.00 42.80
C GLY A 197 2.16 -5.96 42.08
N ALA A 198 1.15 -6.61 42.65
CA ALA A 198 -0.19 -6.68 42.10
C ALA A 198 -1.16 -5.81 42.90
N SER A 199 -2.06 -5.11 42.20
CA SER A 199 -3.19 -4.40 42.77
C SER A 199 -4.44 -4.63 41.93
N PHE A 200 -5.62 -4.74 42.54
CA PHE A 200 -6.90 -4.86 41.81
C PHE A 200 -8.00 -3.99 42.45
N ASP A 201 -8.97 -3.61 41.63
CA ASP A 201 -10.04 -2.67 41.97
C ASP A 201 -11.27 -2.86 41.04
N LEU A 202 -12.37 -2.15 41.29
CA LEU A 202 -13.59 -2.08 40.47
C LEU A 202 -14.10 -3.45 40.01
N PHE A 203 -14.28 -4.38 40.95
CA PHE A 203 -14.69 -5.75 40.63
C PHE A 203 -16.20 -5.82 40.41
N GLU A 204 -16.62 -6.10 39.18
CA GLU A 204 -18.03 -6.22 38.80
C GLU A 204 -18.37 -7.59 38.21
N VAL A 205 -19.57 -8.09 38.52
CA VAL A 205 -20.15 -9.26 37.84
C VAL A 205 -21.58 -8.94 37.42
N TYR A 206 -21.86 -9.07 36.12
CA TYR A 206 -23.16 -8.78 35.51
C TYR A 206 -23.59 -9.90 34.56
N GLU A 207 -24.81 -9.83 34.05
CA GLU A 207 -25.32 -10.71 32.99
C GLU A 207 -25.21 -9.96 31.66
N ASP A 208 -24.44 -10.46 30.70
CA ASP A 208 -24.33 -9.82 29.38
C ASP A 208 -25.47 -10.25 28.46
N THR A 209 -26.36 -9.29 28.15
CA THR A 209 -27.55 -9.48 27.31
C THR A 209 -27.64 -8.45 26.17
N THR A 210 -26.52 -7.82 25.75
CA THR A 210 -26.59 -6.58 24.92
C THR A 210 -25.81 -6.58 23.62
N SER A 211 -24.85 -7.48 23.43
CA SER A 211 -24.09 -7.58 22.18
C SER A 211 -24.93 -8.25 21.08
N ILE A 212 -25.04 -7.60 19.91
CA ILE A 212 -25.83 -8.06 18.75
C ILE A 212 -25.00 -8.13 17.46
N THR A 213 -25.33 -9.11 16.62
CA THR A 213 -24.87 -9.28 15.25
C THR A 213 -26.05 -9.09 14.30
N LEU A 214 -25.86 -8.38 13.19
CA LEU A 214 -26.91 -8.20 12.18
C LEU A 214 -27.04 -9.46 11.33
N ILE A 215 -28.28 -9.92 11.13
CA ILE A 215 -28.65 -11.05 10.27
C ILE A 215 -29.76 -10.54 9.34
N THR A 216 -29.36 -9.80 8.29
CA THR A 216 -30.31 -8.99 7.51
C THR A 216 -31.24 -9.81 6.61
N ASP A 217 -30.93 -11.09 6.38
CA ASP A 217 -31.83 -12.05 5.75
C ASP A 217 -32.67 -12.80 6.81
N LEU A 218 -33.97 -12.52 6.83
CA LEU A 218 -34.90 -13.10 7.79
C LEU A 218 -35.06 -14.64 7.64
N ASN A 219 -34.66 -15.24 6.52
CA ASN A 219 -34.61 -16.70 6.39
C ASN A 219 -33.37 -17.30 7.05
N PHE A 220 -32.24 -16.57 7.08
CA PHE A 220 -31.05 -16.99 7.82
C PHE A 220 -31.32 -16.91 9.32
N GLU A 221 -31.92 -15.81 9.77
CA GLU A 221 -32.40 -15.66 11.15
C GLU A 221 -33.44 -16.72 11.54
N GLN A 222 -34.42 -17.01 10.66
CA GLN A 222 -35.38 -18.10 10.87
C GLN A 222 -34.71 -19.47 11.05
N TYR A 223 -33.58 -19.73 10.36
CA TYR A 223 -32.77 -20.93 10.59
C TYR A 223 -32.11 -20.93 11.98
N LEU A 224 -31.56 -19.79 12.42
CA LEU A 224 -30.97 -19.67 13.77
C LEU A 224 -32.02 -19.91 14.86
N LEU A 225 -33.23 -19.39 14.68
CA LEU A 225 -34.36 -19.62 15.60
C LEU A 225 -34.83 -21.08 15.57
N ASP A 226 -35.01 -21.68 14.38
CA ASP A 226 -35.44 -23.08 14.25
C ASP A 226 -34.43 -24.08 14.85
N THR A 227 -33.15 -23.73 14.85
CA THR A 227 -32.06 -24.51 15.47
C THR A 227 -31.88 -24.23 16.96
N ASN A 228 -32.57 -23.23 17.53
CA ASN A 228 -32.41 -22.72 18.89
C ASN A 228 -31.02 -22.11 19.15
N ILE A 229 -30.39 -21.56 18.11
CA ILE A 229 -29.22 -20.69 18.22
C ILE A 229 -29.69 -19.31 18.66
N ASP A 230 -30.61 -18.67 17.92
CA ASP A 230 -31.23 -17.41 18.35
C ASP A 230 -32.09 -17.64 19.61
N THR A 231 -31.63 -17.10 20.74
CA THR A 231 -32.25 -17.28 22.05
C THR A 231 -33.31 -16.25 22.39
N ASP A 232 -33.36 -15.11 21.68
CA ASP A 232 -34.38 -14.09 21.91
C ASP A 232 -35.75 -14.55 21.34
N GLY A 233 -35.70 -15.37 20.28
CA GLY A 233 -36.85 -16.05 19.68
C GLY A 233 -37.75 -15.13 18.86
N ILE A 234 -37.21 -14.02 18.35
CA ILE A 234 -37.91 -12.97 17.61
C ILE A 234 -37.13 -12.64 16.35
N ILE A 235 -37.64 -13.08 15.20
CA ILE A 235 -37.16 -12.68 13.87
C ILE A 235 -37.30 -11.15 13.72
N ASN A 236 -36.18 -10.43 13.81
CA ASN A 236 -36.07 -8.98 13.92
C ASN A 236 -34.90 -8.37 13.11
N GLY A 237 -34.09 -9.19 12.43
CA GLY A 237 -32.92 -8.84 11.63
C GLY A 237 -31.57 -8.87 12.37
N GLN A 238 -31.52 -9.48 13.56
CA GLN A 238 -30.33 -9.51 14.42
C GLN A 238 -30.36 -10.75 15.33
N VAL A 239 -29.18 -11.22 15.75
CA VAL A 239 -29.03 -12.27 16.76
C VAL A 239 -28.11 -11.75 17.87
N LEU A 240 -28.25 -12.25 19.09
CA LEU A 240 -27.31 -11.90 20.16
C LEU A 240 -25.94 -12.52 19.82
N THR A 241 -24.86 -11.75 19.83
CA THR A 241 -23.53 -12.24 19.36
C THR A 241 -23.05 -13.44 20.18
N TYR A 242 -23.42 -13.53 21.45
CA TYR A 242 -23.07 -14.66 22.33
C TYR A 242 -23.74 -16.00 21.92
N ASP A 243 -24.84 -15.95 21.17
CA ASP A 243 -25.52 -17.13 20.64
C ASP A 243 -24.72 -17.78 19.51
N ILE A 244 -23.92 -17.00 18.77
CA ILE A 244 -23.26 -17.43 17.52
C ILE A 244 -21.73 -17.54 17.62
N ILE A 245 -21.09 -16.80 18.54
CA ILE A 245 -19.63 -16.68 18.58
C ILE A 245 -18.90 -18.01 18.87
N ASP A 246 -19.52 -18.86 19.68
CA ASP A 246 -19.04 -20.21 20.05
C ASP A 246 -19.53 -21.31 19.07
N GLU A 247 -20.40 -20.98 18.10
CA GLU A 247 -21.04 -22.00 17.27
C GLU A 247 -20.10 -22.60 16.23
N THR A 248 -19.68 -23.83 16.51
CA THR A 248 -18.69 -24.56 15.69
C THR A 248 -19.24 -25.18 14.42
N THR A 249 -20.57 -25.25 14.25
CA THR A 249 -21.21 -25.96 13.12
C THR A 249 -22.50 -25.29 12.67
N LEU A 250 -22.58 -24.94 11.39
CA LEU A 250 -23.83 -24.56 10.72
C LEU A 250 -24.24 -25.61 9.68
N ASN A 251 -25.51 -26.02 9.71
CA ASN A 251 -26.07 -27.02 8.80
C ASN A 251 -27.43 -26.55 8.27
N ILE A 252 -27.35 -25.63 7.32
CA ILE A 252 -28.49 -24.96 6.71
C ILE A 252 -29.01 -25.83 5.57
N ASN A 253 -30.29 -26.21 5.62
CA ASN A 253 -30.91 -27.02 4.57
C ASN A 253 -32.30 -26.51 4.21
N SER A 254 -32.49 -26.07 2.95
CA SER A 254 -33.77 -25.63 2.39
C SER A 254 -34.38 -24.37 3.03
N TYR A 255 -33.55 -23.34 3.29
CA TYR A 255 -34.00 -22.06 3.87
C TYR A 255 -34.10 -20.88 2.88
N ASP A 256 -33.63 -21.03 1.63
CA ASP A 256 -33.72 -19.99 0.57
C ASP A 256 -33.17 -18.61 1.00
N ILE A 257 -31.99 -18.62 1.63
CA ILE A 257 -31.23 -17.45 2.10
C ILE A 257 -30.62 -16.71 0.91
N SER A 258 -30.81 -15.39 0.87
CA SER A 258 -30.34 -14.47 -0.18
C SER A 258 -29.22 -13.51 0.27
N ASN A 259 -29.03 -13.30 1.58
CA ASN A 259 -27.86 -12.61 2.15
C ASN A 259 -27.30 -13.40 3.35
N PHE A 260 -25.98 -13.56 3.41
CA PHE A 260 -25.27 -14.28 4.48
C PHE A 260 -24.53 -13.33 5.45
N GLU A 261 -24.82 -12.02 5.40
CA GLU A 261 -24.37 -11.05 6.40
C GLU A 261 -24.58 -11.55 7.84
N GLY A 262 -23.53 -11.39 8.67
CA GLY A 262 -23.46 -11.91 10.03
C GLY A 262 -22.83 -13.30 10.15
N ILE A 263 -22.65 -14.05 9.06
CA ILE A 263 -21.90 -15.32 9.08
C ILE A 263 -20.46 -15.14 9.56
N GLN A 264 -19.88 -13.96 9.34
CA GLN A 264 -18.52 -13.60 9.77
C GLN A 264 -18.37 -13.75 11.29
N ASP A 265 -19.39 -13.39 12.07
CA ASP A 265 -19.35 -13.33 13.54
C ASP A 265 -19.49 -14.70 14.22
N PHE A 266 -19.67 -15.77 13.44
CA PHE A 266 -19.45 -17.16 13.88
C PHE A 266 -17.92 -17.43 13.94
N ARG A 267 -17.24 -16.76 14.87
CA ARG A 267 -15.77 -16.78 14.99
C ARG A 267 -15.21 -18.17 15.26
N SER A 268 -15.96 -19.04 15.94
CA SER A 268 -15.57 -20.44 16.22
C SER A 268 -15.97 -21.47 15.15
N LEU A 269 -16.49 -21.03 13.99
CA LEU A 269 -17.04 -21.94 12.97
C LEU A 269 -15.99 -22.88 12.37
N ILE A 270 -16.21 -24.19 12.53
CA ILE A 270 -15.36 -25.27 12.00
C ILE A 270 -16.02 -25.93 10.79
N ASN A 271 -17.33 -26.18 10.86
CA ASN A 271 -18.08 -26.90 9.83
C ASN A 271 -19.18 -26.01 9.25
N PHE A 272 -19.13 -25.71 7.95
CA PHE A 272 -20.23 -25.05 7.26
C PHE A 272 -20.88 -25.98 6.24
N THR A 273 -22.20 -26.16 6.35
CA THR A 273 -23.01 -26.93 5.41
C THR A 273 -24.20 -26.12 4.93
N LEU A 274 -24.34 -25.95 3.61
CA LEU A 274 -25.46 -25.28 2.95
C LEU A 274 -26.03 -26.19 1.86
N ILE A 275 -27.27 -26.67 2.03
CA ILE A 275 -27.89 -27.64 1.12
C ILE A 275 -29.26 -27.14 0.64
N ASN A 276 -29.56 -27.32 -0.65
CA ASN A 276 -30.85 -26.97 -1.26
C ASN A 276 -31.24 -25.48 -1.07
N ASN A 277 -30.29 -24.54 -1.14
CA ASN A 277 -30.60 -23.13 -0.98
C ASN A 277 -31.08 -22.53 -2.32
N GLN A 278 -32.40 -22.42 -2.49
CA GLN A 278 -33.08 -22.05 -3.74
C GLN A 278 -33.56 -20.59 -3.73
N SER A 279 -32.75 -19.69 -3.15
CA SER A 279 -32.94 -18.23 -3.23
C SER A 279 -33.29 -17.78 -4.65
N THR A 280 -34.18 -16.81 -4.79
CA THR A 280 -34.59 -16.29 -6.10
C THR A 280 -33.64 -15.24 -6.69
N THR A 281 -32.57 -14.89 -5.98
CA THR A 281 -31.58 -13.89 -6.38
C THR A 281 -30.17 -14.43 -6.20
N ASN A 282 -29.22 -13.94 -7.00
CA ASN A 282 -27.82 -14.28 -6.84
C ASN A 282 -27.30 -13.78 -5.49
N TYR A 283 -26.40 -14.56 -4.87
CA TYR A 283 -25.80 -14.24 -3.59
C TYR A 283 -24.35 -14.73 -3.51
N SER A 284 -23.59 -14.14 -2.59
CA SER A 284 -22.24 -14.58 -2.22
C SER A 284 -22.18 -14.97 -0.74
N ILE A 285 -21.09 -15.63 -0.35
CA ILE A 285 -20.77 -15.94 1.04
C ILE A 285 -19.36 -15.44 1.33
N GLU A 286 -19.18 -14.75 2.45
CA GLU A 286 -17.93 -14.09 2.85
C GLU A 286 -17.41 -14.70 4.14
N PHE A 287 -16.28 -15.40 4.06
CA PHE A 287 -15.71 -16.20 5.15
C PHE A 287 -14.45 -15.57 5.80
N SER A 288 -14.13 -14.32 5.51
CA SER A 288 -12.90 -13.63 5.97
C SER A 288 -12.59 -13.73 7.47
N GLU A 289 -13.61 -13.82 8.33
CA GLU A 289 -13.45 -13.96 9.79
C GLU A 289 -13.64 -15.39 10.32
N ASN A 290 -14.06 -16.34 9.49
CA ASN A 290 -14.30 -17.75 9.89
C ASN A 290 -13.00 -18.58 9.81
N LYS A 291 -11.97 -18.12 10.52
CA LYS A 291 -10.56 -18.57 10.40
C LYS A 291 -10.30 -20.02 10.82
N PHE A 292 -11.27 -20.70 11.45
CA PHE A 292 -11.16 -22.08 11.95
C PHE A 292 -11.86 -23.14 11.08
N LEU A 293 -12.42 -22.76 9.93
CA LEU A 293 -13.10 -23.68 9.02
C LEU A 293 -12.20 -24.86 8.62
N GLN A 294 -12.68 -26.09 8.82
CA GLN A 294 -12.04 -27.35 8.43
C GLN A 294 -12.79 -28.06 7.30
N ASP A 295 -14.12 -27.91 7.28
CA ASP A 295 -15.05 -28.57 6.36
C ASP A 295 -16.10 -27.60 5.83
N VAL A 296 -16.15 -27.39 4.51
CA VAL A 296 -17.16 -26.56 3.84
C VAL A 296 -17.87 -27.38 2.77
N THR A 297 -19.19 -27.56 2.92
CA THR A 297 -20.03 -28.35 2.00
C THR A 297 -21.23 -27.54 1.53
N ILE A 298 -21.28 -27.24 0.23
CA ILE A 298 -22.34 -26.46 -0.41
C ILE A 298 -22.91 -27.28 -1.57
N ILE A 299 -24.21 -27.61 -1.53
CA ILE A 299 -24.85 -28.54 -2.48
C ILE A 299 -26.23 -28.07 -2.92
N ASN A 300 -26.49 -28.08 -4.23
CA ASN A 300 -27.77 -27.72 -4.84
C ASN A 300 -28.19 -26.28 -4.48
N THR A 301 -27.30 -25.34 -4.81
CA THR A 301 -27.37 -23.90 -4.50
C THR A 301 -27.25 -23.08 -5.79
N PRO A 302 -28.20 -23.18 -6.74
CA PRO A 302 -28.00 -22.79 -8.14
C PRO A 302 -27.88 -21.28 -8.40
N PHE A 303 -28.02 -20.44 -7.36
CA PHE A 303 -27.88 -18.98 -7.42
C PHE A 303 -26.65 -18.44 -6.65
N LEU A 304 -25.81 -19.32 -6.09
CA LEU A 304 -24.53 -18.90 -5.53
C LEU A 304 -23.63 -18.39 -6.67
N SER A 305 -23.18 -17.14 -6.60
CA SER A 305 -22.30 -16.54 -7.62
C SER A 305 -20.82 -16.50 -7.21
N SER A 306 -20.51 -16.38 -5.92
CA SER A 306 -19.12 -16.39 -5.44
C SER A 306 -19.01 -16.83 -3.98
N ILE A 307 -17.82 -17.29 -3.60
CA ILE A 307 -17.40 -17.47 -2.21
C ILE A 307 -16.10 -16.67 -2.05
N ASN A 308 -16.05 -15.84 -1.01
CA ASN A 308 -14.98 -14.88 -0.77
C ASN A 308 -14.33 -15.14 0.61
N GLY A 309 -13.11 -14.61 0.81
CA GLY A 309 -12.43 -14.61 2.11
C GLY A 309 -11.92 -15.96 2.64
N LEU A 310 -11.98 -17.03 1.82
CA LEU A 310 -11.47 -18.36 2.19
C LEU A 310 -9.94 -18.33 2.40
N SER A 311 -9.54 -18.17 3.66
CA SER A 311 -8.15 -18.01 4.10
C SER A 311 -7.79 -18.93 5.28
N SER A 312 -8.62 -19.95 5.55
CA SER A 312 -8.40 -20.88 6.66
C SER A 312 -7.27 -21.87 6.34
N ASN A 313 -6.18 -21.76 7.10
CA ASN A 313 -5.09 -22.74 7.13
C ASN A 313 -5.50 -24.11 7.70
N TYR A 314 -6.74 -24.25 8.20
CA TYR A 314 -7.30 -25.50 8.71
C TYR A 314 -8.24 -26.19 7.72
N LEU A 315 -8.62 -25.55 6.61
CA LEU A 315 -9.55 -26.11 5.63
C LEU A 315 -8.92 -27.33 4.95
N THR A 316 -9.53 -28.51 5.14
CA THR A 316 -9.07 -29.77 4.55
C THR A 316 -10.02 -30.29 3.47
N ASN A 317 -11.34 -30.09 3.65
CA ASN A 317 -12.37 -30.55 2.73
C ASN A 317 -13.24 -29.38 2.24
N LEU A 318 -13.30 -29.17 0.92
CA LEU A 318 -14.14 -28.17 0.27
C LEU A 318 -14.94 -28.82 -0.87
N SER A 319 -16.27 -28.83 -0.74
CA SER A 319 -17.19 -29.35 -1.75
C SER A 319 -18.24 -28.33 -2.10
N VAL A 320 -18.19 -27.78 -3.32
CA VAL A 320 -19.17 -26.82 -3.86
C VAL A 320 -19.79 -27.40 -5.13
N VAL A 321 -21.09 -27.70 -5.09
CA VAL A 321 -21.85 -28.38 -6.14
C VAL A 321 -23.16 -27.62 -6.34
N THR A 322 -23.12 -26.49 -7.04
CA THR A 322 -24.25 -25.55 -7.12
C THR A 322 -25.40 -26.05 -7.97
N ARG A 323 -25.12 -26.78 -9.06
CA ARG A 323 -26.08 -27.09 -10.16
C ARG A 323 -26.67 -25.86 -10.83
N GLY A 324 -25.91 -24.77 -10.88
CA GLY A 324 -26.30 -23.51 -11.49
C GLY A 324 -25.19 -22.93 -12.36
N ASP A 325 -25.59 -21.99 -13.22
CA ASP A 325 -24.71 -21.42 -14.25
C ASP A 325 -23.91 -20.19 -13.76
N PHE A 326 -24.02 -19.81 -12.48
CA PHE A 326 -23.46 -18.56 -11.94
C PHE A 326 -22.10 -18.71 -11.21
N PHE A 327 -21.73 -19.93 -10.80
CA PHE A 327 -20.48 -20.18 -10.07
C PHE A 327 -19.37 -20.56 -11.05
N THR A 328 -18.57 -19.58 -11.47
CA THR A 328 -17.63 -19.68 -12.62
C THR A 328 -16.15 -19.69 -12.24
N SER A 329 -15.81 -19.26 -11.03
CA SER A 329 -14.45 -19.30 -10.48
C SER A 329 -14.49 -19.44 -8.96
N LEU A 330 -13.34 -19.80 -8.38
CA LEU A 330 -13.13 -19.86 -6.95
C LEU A 330 -11.64 -19.63 -6.65
N ASP A 331 -11.35 -18.77 -5.67
CA ASP A 331 -10.01 -18.62 -5.11
C ASP A 331 -9.86 -19.52 -3.86
N VAL A 332 -8.79 -20.31 -3.85
CA VAL A 332 -8.35 -21.17 -2.75
C VAL A 332 -6.85 -21.02 -2.47
N SER A 333 -6.22 -19.95 -2.99
CA SER A 333 -4.78 -19.73 -2.92
C SER A 333 -4.22 -19.74 -1.49
N GLU A 334 -4.97 -19.25 -0.51
CA GLU A 334 -4.58 -19.24 0.91
C GLU A 334 -5.07 -20.50 1.69
N CYS A 335 -5.75 -21.45 1.04
CA CYS A 335 -6.21 -22.71 1.63
C CYS A 335 -5.10 -23.79 1.57
N LEU A 336 -3.96 -23.52 2.19
CA LEU A 336 -2.72 -24.33 2.08
C LEU A 336 -2.78 -25.73 2.71
N SER A 337 -3.89 -26.09 3.37
CA SER A 337 -4.10 -27.41 3.99
C SER A 337 -5.10 -28.31 3.26
N LEU A 338 -5.66 -27.84 2.14
CA LEU A 338 -6.71 -28.52 1.40
C LEU A 338 -6.24 -29.87 0.85
N THR A 339 -6.95 -30.96 1.20
CA THR A 339 -6.68 -32.31 0.70
C THR A 339 -7.76 -32.81 -0.26
N ASP A 340 -9.00 -32.34 -0.09
CA ASP A 340 -10.17 -32.82 -0.81
C ASP A 340 -10.94 -31.64 -1.39
N LEU A 341 -10.94 -31.52 -2.73
CA LEU A 341 -11.61 -30.45 -3.46
C LEU A 341 -12.59 -31.02 -4.50
N SER A 342 -13.86 -30.66 -4.36
CA SER A 342 -14.91 -31.00 -5.33
C SER A 342 -15.66 -29.75 -5.78
N LEU A 343 -15.44 -29.34 -7.03
CA LEU A 343 -16.16 -28.26 -7.70
C LEU A 343 -17.05 -28.79 -8.84
N ALA A 344 -17.59 -30.01 -8.70
CA ALA A 344 -18.36 -30.66 -9.74
C ALA A 344 -19.77 -30.04 -9.93
N ASP A 345 -20.34 -30.17 -11.13
CA ASP A 345 -21.72 -29.74 -11.46
C ASP A 345 -21.92 -28.22 -11.22
N ASN A 346 -21.04 -27.43 -11.85
CA ASN A 346 -20.95 -25.96 -11.79
C ASN A 346 -20.66 -25.37 -13.19
N ALA A 347 -20.37 -24.07 -13.28
CA ALA A 347 -19.95 -23.37 -14.49
C ALA A 347 -18.46 -22.97 -14.48
N ILE A 348 -17.60 -23.71 -13.76
CA ILE A 348 -16.17 -23.39 -13.63
C ILE A 348 -15.48 -23.47 -15.00
N THR A 349 -14.91 -22.34 -15.45
CA THR A 349 -14.10 -22.28 -16.68
C THR A 349 -12.61 -22.37 -16.41
N ASN A 350 -12.16 -21.95 -15.22
CA ASN A 350 -10.78 -22.04 -14.75
C ASN A 350 -10.72 -22.22 -13.23
N VAL A 351 -9.63 -22.80 -12.75
CA VAL A 351 -9.29 -22.86 -11.32
C VAL A 351 -7.77 -22.81 -11.17
N ASN A 352 -7.24 -21.94 -10.31
CA ASN A 352 -5.83 -21.99 -9.92
C ASN A 352 -5.69 -22.86 -8.67
N LEU A 353 -4.79 -23.85 -8.70
CA LEU A 353 -4.50 -24.79 -7.62
C LEU A 353 -3.00 -24.82 -7.25
N GLU A 354 -2.20 -23.93 -7.83
CA GLU A 354 -0.73 -23.86 -7.73
C GLU A 354 -0.20 -23.99 -6.30
N LYS A 355 -0.78 -23.25 -5.35
CA LYS A 355 -0.40 -23.30 -3.92
C LYS A 355 -0.97 -24.53 -3.17
N ASN A 356 -1.95 -25.25 -3.72
CA ASN A 356 -2.70 -26.30 -3.04
C ASN A 356 -2.07 -27.70 -3.22
N THR A 357 -0.75 -27.80 -3.05
CA THR A 357 0.08 -28.99 -3.32
C THR A 357 -0.31 -30.26 -2.52
N LYS A 358 -1.11 -30.13 -1.46
CA LYS A 358 -1.59 -31.23 -0.61
C LYS A 358 -2.87 -31.93 -1.13
N ILE A 359 -3.47 -31.47 -2.23
CA ILE A 359 -4.70 -32.10 -2.76
C ILE A 359 -4.44 -33.56 -3.15
N ARG A 360 -5.23 -34.45 -2.54
CA ARG A 360 -5.26 -35.91 -2.77
C ARG A 360 -6.48 -36.31 -3.60
N TYR A 361 -7.59 -35.60 -3.47
CA TYR A 361 -8.85 -35.88 -4.17
C TYR A 361 -9.34 -34.61 -4.89
N LEU A 362 -9.32 -34.62 -6.22
CA LEU A 362 -9.79 -33.50 -7.05
C LEU A 362 -10.94 -33.94 -7.96
N SER A 363 -12.06 -33.23 -7.90
CA SER A 363 -13.23 -33.44 -8.76
C SER A 363 -13.71 -32.14 -9.40
N LEU A 364 -13.49 -32.01 -10.71
CA LEU A 364 -13.94 -30.89 -11.56
C LEU A 364 -14.98 -31.35 -12.61
N ALA A 365 -15.55 -32.54 -12.41
CA ALA A 365 -16.51 -33.15 -13.33
C ALA A 365 -17.76 -32.28 -13.59
N ILE A 366 -18.29 -32.33 -14.82
CA ILE A 366 -19.45 -31.54 -15.26
C ILE A 366 -19.16 -30.04 -15.08
N ASN A 367 -18.17 -29.55 -15.82
CA ASN A 367 -17.79 -28.14 -15.90
C ASN A 367 -17.27 -27.81 -17.31
N PRO A 368 -17.44 -26.56 -17.79
CA PRO A 368 -16.89 -26.09 -19.07
C PRO A 368 -15.37 -25.90 -19.08
N ILE A 369 -14.64 -26.31 -18.05
CA ILE A 369 -13.18 -26.23 -17.95
C ILE A 369 -12.49 -27.02 -19.07
N ASP A 370 -11.57 -26.38 -19.79
CA ASP A 370 -10.85 -26.94 -20.94
C ASP A 370 -9.32 -27.11 -20.73
N PHE A 371 -8.80 -26.66 -19.58
CA PHE A 371 -7.42 -26.90 -19.13
C PHE A 371 -7.34 -27.23 -17.63
N LEU A 372 -6.30 -27.97 -17.23
CA LEU A 372 -5.99 -28.21 -15.82
C LEU A 372 -4.47 -28.38 -15.66
N TYR A 373 -3.85 -27.58 -14.79
CA TYR A 373 -2.46 -27.77 -14.38
C TYR A 373 -2.42 -28.73 -13.19
N THR A 374 -1.59 -29.77 -13.29
CA THR A 374 -1.53 -30.91 -12.36
C THR A 374 -0.12 -31.16 -11.82
N THR A 375 0.89 -30.48 -12.35
CA THR A 375 2.33 -30.73 -12.12
C THR A 375 2.71 -30.62 -10.65
N HIS A 376 2.19 -29.60 -9.96
CA HIS A 376 2.34 -29.32 -8.53
C HIS A 376 1.49 -30.23 -7.61
N LEU A 377 0.49 -30.94 -8.14
CA LEU A 377 -0.41 -31.81 -7.37
C LEU A 377 0.23 -33.18 -7.09
N THR A 378 1.45 -33.18 -6.54
CA THR A 378 2.27 -34.38 -6.35
C THR A 378 1.67 -35.40 -5.37
N GLU A 379 0.76 -34.96 -4.49
CA GLU A 379 0.00 -35.80 -3.56
C GLU A 379 -1.28 -36.42 -4.15
N LEU A 380 -1.65 -36.10 -5.40
CA LEU A 380 -2.93 -36.48 -6.02
C LEU A 380 -3.12 -38.01 -6.12
N GLU A 381 -4.13 -38.54 -5.43
CA GLU A 381 -4.51 -39.96 -5.40
C GLU A 381 -5.69 -40.29 -6.33
N SER A 382 -6.57 -39.31 -6.58
CA SER A 382 -7.78 -39.46 -7.41
C SER A 382 -8.13 -38.18 -8.15
N LEU A 383 -8.27 -38.27 -9.48
CA LEU A 383 -8.73 -37.18 -10.34
C LEU A 383 -10.03 -37.54 -11.05
N ASN A 384 -11.01 -36.63 -11.03
CA ASN A 384 -12.29 -36.76 -11.73
C ASN A 384 -12.60 -35.50 -12.55
N THR A 385 -12.48 -35.62 -13.88
CA THR A 385 -12.82 -34.60 -14.88
C THR A 385 -13.83 -35.18 -15.89
N TYR A 386 -14.74 -36.03 -15.40
CA TYR A 386 -15.85 -36.59 -16.18
C TYR A 386 -16.69 -35.45 -16.79
N GLU A 387 -16.99 -35.53 -18.09
CA GLU A 387 -17.80 -34.51 -18.80
C GLU A 387 -17.24 -33.08 -18.66
N SER A 388 -15.91 -32.94 -18.71
CA SER A 388 -15.16 -31.68 -18.84
C SER A 388 -14.63 -31.48 -20.27
N GLN A 389 -14.28 -30.25 -20.66
CA GLN A 389 -13.80 -29.90 -22.00
C GLN A 389 -12.28 -30.03 -22.19
N ILE A 390 -11.60 -30.65 -21.23
CA ILE A 390 -10.14 -30.82 -21.21
C ILE A 390 -9.68 -31.65 -22.42
N LYS A 391 -8.73 -31.11 -23.18
CA LYS A 391 -8.16 -31.74 -24.40
C LYS A 391 -6.83 -32.44 -24.14
N PHE A 392 -5.99 -31.86 -23.29
CA PHE A 392 -4.71 -32.43 -22.89
C PHE A 392 -4.67 -32.64 -21.38
N LEU A 393 -4.18 -33.79 -20.95
CA LEU A 393 -4.02 -34.11 -19.53
C LEU A 393 -2.66 -34.76 -19.29
N ASP A 394 -1.72 -33.99 -18.75
CA ASP A 394 -0.47 -34.54 -18.22
C ASP A 394 -0.67 -35.00 -16.77
N LEU A 395 -0.21 -36.21 -16.47
CA LEU A 395 -0.24 -36.80 -15.13
C LEU A 395 1.11 -37.45 -14.76
N SER A 396 2.19 -37.09 -15.46
CA SER A 396 3.52 -37.70 -15.30
C SER A 396 4.19 -37.38 -13.96
N ASN A 397 3.87 -36.24 -13.32
CA ASN A 397 4.35 -35.93 -11.96
C ASN A 397 3.48 -36.55 -10.85
N ASN A 398 2.23 -36.94 -11.15
CA ASN A 398 1.27 -37.44 -10.16
C ASN A 398 1.51 -38.93 -9.84
N SER A 399 2.67 -39.22 -9.25
CA SER A 399 3.15 -40.57 -8.93
C SER A 399 2.28 -41.34 -7.93
N LYS A 400 1.44 -40.65 -7.15
CA LYS A 400 0.49 -41.24 -6.18
C LYS A 400 -0.88 -41.58 -6.77
N LEU A 401 -1.14 -41.24 -8.04
CA LEU A 401 -2.45 -41.39 -8.66
C LEU A 401 -2.88 -42.87 -8.70
N THR A 402 -4.06 -43.15 -8.14
CA THR A 402 -4.65 -44.50 -8.10
C THR A 402 -5.95 -44.61 -8.89
N ARG A 403 -6.58 -43.48 -9.23
CA ARG A 403 -7.87 -43.39 -9.93
C ARG A 403 -7.89 -42.20 -10.87
N LEU A 404 -8.29 -42.43 -12.11
CA LEU A 404 -8.60 -41.37 -13.07
C LEU A 404 -9.98 -41.63 -13.69
N ASN A 405 -10.84 -40.63 -13.68
CA ASN A 405 -12.05 -40.61 -14.49
C ASN A 405 -12.09 -39.31 -15.32
N SER A 406 -12.06 -39.47 -16.64
CA SER A 406 -12.27 -38.43 -17.64
C SER A 406 -13.16 -38.97 -18.77
N ASP A 407 -14.14 -39.83 -18.44
CA ASP A 407 -15.14 -40.30 -19.40
C ASP A 407 -15.97 -39.11 -19.96
N ASN A 408 -16.39 -39.21 -21.21
CA ASN A 408 -17.23 -38.25 -21.94
C ASN A 408 -16.65 -36.82 -22.08
N GLY A 409 -15.32 -36.66 -22.18
CA GLY A 409 -14.65 -35.37 -22.39
C GLY A 409 -14.22 -35.10 -23.85
N GLU A 410 -13.32 -34.12 -24.03
CA GLU A 410 -12.73 -33.74 -25.32
C GLU A 410 -11.27 -34.20 -25.53
N LEU A 411 -10.77 -35.16 -24.73
CA LEU A 411 -9.35 -35.51 -24.72
C LEU A 411 -8.83 -35.94 -26.11
N THR A 412 -7.66 -35.41 -26.47
CA THR A 412 -6.86 -35.76 -27.66
C THR A 412 -5.59 -36.53 -27.28
N GLU A 413 -5.00 -36.20 -26.13
CA GLU A 413 -3.71 -36.70 -25.61
C GLU A 413 -3.76 -36.83 -24.08
N VAL A 414 -3.24 -37.95 -23.55
CA VAL A 414 -3.12 -38.19 -22.10
C VAL A 414 -1.76 -38.78 -21.75
N ASN A 415 -1.00 -38.14 -20.85
CA ASN A 415 0.29 -38.63 -20.37
C ASN A 415 0.15 -39.27 -18.98
N LEU A 416 -0.01 -40.59 -18.91
CA LEU A 416 -0.02 -41.33 -17.65
C LEU A 416 1.37 -41.77 -17.19
N LYS A 417 2.45 -41.50 -17.92
CA LYS A 417 3.78 -42.10 -17.68
C LYS A 417 4.49 -41.50 -16.46
N ASN A 418 4.02 -41.92 -15.29
CA ASN A 418 4.40 -41.40 -13.97
C ASN A 418 5.35 -42.31 -13.19
N GLY A 419 5.88 -43.37 -13.82
CA GLY A 419 6.75 -44.37 -13.19
C GLY A 419 6.02 -45.40 -12.30
N PHE A 420 4.72 -45.23 -12.06
CA PHE A 420 3.91 -46.03 -11.13
C PHE A 420 2.56 -46.48 -11.72
N ASN A 421 2.47 -46.69 -13.03
CA ASN A 421 1.24 -47.16 -13.71
C ASN A 421 0.62 -48.43 -13.12
N ASN A 422 1.39 -49.26 -12.43
CA ASN A 422 0.90 -50.45 -11.73
C ASN A 422 0.11 -50.15 -10.44
N MET A 423 0.12 -48.90 -9.95
CA MET A 423 -0.68 -48.40 -8.82
C MET A 423 -2.06 -47.89 -9.25
N LEU A 424 -2.27 -47.58 -10.54
CA LEU A 424 -3.55 -47.14 -11.09
C LEU A 424 -4.58 -48.28 -11.09
N THR A 425 -5.56 -48.17 -10.18
CA THR A 425 -6.62 -49.16 -9.97
C THR A 425 -7.80 -49.02 -10.94
N SER A 426 -8.11 -47.80 -11.38
CA SER A 426 -9.12 -47.50 -12.42
C SER A 426 -8.63 -46.35 -13.30
N VAL A 427 -8.86 -46.46 -14.60
CA VAL A 427 -8.61 -45.41 -15.60
C VAL A 427 -9.80 -45.41 -16.56
N GLU A 428 -10.61 -44.37 -16.53
CA GLU A 428 -11.87 -44.25 -17.29
C GLU A 428 -11.71 -43.09 -18.30
N LEU A 429 -11.57 -43.43 -19.59
CA LEU A 429 -11.29 -42.52 -20.72
C LEU A 429 -12.19 -42.78 -21.94
N ASN A 430 -13.36 -43.40 -21.79
CA ASN A 430 -14.33 -43.61 -22.88
C ASN A 430 -15.03 -42.31 -23.26
N GLY A 431 -15.64 -42.26 -24.46
CA GLY A 431 -16.36 -41.07 -24.89
C GLY A 431 -15.46 -39.89 -25.27
N ASN A 432 -14.15 -40.13 -25.45
CA ASN A 432 -13.16 -39.17 -25.93
C ASN A 432 -12.76 -39.55 -27.38
N PRO A 433 -13.59 -39.29 -28.39
CA PRO A 433 -13.42 -39.83 -29.75
C PRO A 433 -12.15 -39.36 -30.46
N ASN A 434 -11.56 -38.23 -30.03
CA ASN A 434 -10.34 -37.66 -30.59
C ASN A 434 -9.06 -38.19 -29.93
N LEU A 435 -9.15 -38.93 -28.82
CA LEU A 435 -8.01 -39.51 -28.13
C LEU A 435 -7.40 -40.62 -29.00
N THR A 436 -6.13 -40.46 -29.38
CA THR A 436 -5.42 -41.43 -30.24
C THR A 436 -4.22 -42.08 -29.56
N CYS A 437 -3.54 -41.35 -28.66
CA CYS A 437 -2.37 -41.83 -27.94
C CYS A 437 -2.49 -41.57 -26.43
N ILE A 438 -2.26 -42.60 -25.64
CA ILE A 438 -2.16 -42.54 -24.18
C ILE A 438 -0.75 -43.02 -23.83
N GLN A 439 0.08 -42.13 -23.26
CA GLN A 439 1.43 -42.51 -22.89
C GLN A 439 1.44 -43.20 -21.52
N VAL A 440 2.18 -44.30 -21.42
CA VAL A 440 2.21 -45.20 -20.26
C VAL A 440 3.64 -45.68 -19.97
N ASP A 441 3.87 -46.21 -18.77
CA ASP A 441 5.15 -46.84 -18.40
C ASP A 441 5.33 -48.22 -19.05
N ASP A 442 4.26 -49.02 -19.09
CA ASP A 442 4.25 -50.39 -19.62
C ASP A 442 2.98 -50.65 -20.46
N VAL A 443 3.13 -50.49 -21.78
CA VAL A 443 2.10 -50.81 -22.78
C VAL A 443 1.56 -52.24 -22.65
N ALA A 444 2.36 -53.23 -22.26
CA ALA A 444 1.89 -54.61 -22.14
C ALA A 444 0.99 -54.79 -20.91
N TYR A 445 1.30 -54.14 -19.80
CA TYR A 445 0.43 -54.05 -18.63
C TYR A 445 -0.90 -53.36 -18.99
N SER A 446 -0.85 -52.13 -19.51
CA SER A 446 -2.04 -51.31 -19.79
C SER A 446 -3.02 -51.97 -20.77
N ASN A 447 -2.53 -52.71 -21.78
CA ASN A 447 -3.38 -53.49 -22.69
C ASN A 447 -4.09 -54.69 -22.03
N THR A 448 -3.74 -55.07 -20.81
CA THR A 448 -4.34 -56.20 -20.06
C THR A 448 -5.09 -55.78 -18.80
N ALA A 449 -4.98 -54.51 -18.38
CA ALA A 449 -5.66 -53.97 -17.21
C ALA A 449 -7.17 -53.83 -17.49
N SER A 450 -8.00 -54.68 -16.88
CA SER A 450 -9.44 -54.75 -17.16
C SER A 450 -10.26 -53.57 -16.62
N SER A 451 -9.68 -52.75 -15.75
CA SER A 451 -10.26 -51.50 -15.22
C SER A 451 -9.73 -50.25 -15.93
N TRP A 452 -8.96 -50.42 -17.01
CA TRP A 452 -8.55 -49.33 -17.89
C TRP A 452 -9.47 -49.33 -19.12
N LEU A 453 -10.40 -48.39 -19.15
CA LEU A 453 -11.41 -48.22 -20.18
C LEU A 453 -11.05 -47.01 -21.05
N LYS A 454 -11.23 -47.15 -22.37
CA LYS A 454 -10.92 -46.13 -23.37
C LYS A 454 -11.63 -46.47 -24.68
N ASP A 455 -11.76 -45.50 -25.56
CA ASP A 455 -12.25 -45.74 -26.91
C ASP A 455 -11.33 -46.63 -27.77
N ASN A 456 -11.90 -47.13 -28.87
CA ASN A 456 -11.19 -47.93 -29.87
C ASN A 456 -10.21 -47.08 -30.73
N THR A 457 -10.35 -45.76 -30.72
CA THR A 457 -9.47 -44.79 -31.40
C THR A 457 -8.13 -44.64 -30.68
N ALA A 458 -8.14 -44.72 -29.36
CA ALA A 458 -6.98 -44.54 -28.50
C ALA A 458 -6.08 -45.78 -28.46
N SER A 459 -4.78 -45.60 -28.28
CA SER A 459 -3.78 -46.66 -28.13
C SER A 459 -2.75 -46.33 -27.05
N TYR A 460 -2.28 -47.34 -26.32
CA TYR A 460 -1.22 -47.16 -25.31
C TYR A 460 0.15 -47.16 -25.97
N SER A 461 1.02 -46.20 -25.62
CA SER A 461 2.41 -46.11 -26.11
C SER A 461 3.41 -45.79 -24.98
N ASN A 462 4.67 -46.21 -25.12
CA ASN A 462 5.76 -45.78 -24.22
C ASN A 462 6.30 -44.38 -24.57
N SER A 463 5.93 -43.87 -25.75
CA SER A 463 6.20 -42.52 -26.24
C SER A 463 5.03 -42.11 -27.14
N CYS A 464 4.26 -41.11 -26.73
CA CYS A 464 3.47 -40.33 -27.66
C CYS A 464 4.37 -39.18 -28.14
N GLU A 465 4.21 -38.71 -29.38
CA GLU A 465 4.86 -37.47 -29.84
C GLU A 465 4.05 -36.29 -29.29
N PHE A 466 4.04 -36.15 -27.96
CA PHE A 466 3.30 -35.08 -27.29
C PHE A 466 3.83 -33.73 -27.69
N LYS A 467 2.89 -32.80 -27.85
CA LYS A 467 3.21 -31.44 -28.23
C LYS A 467 2.42 -30.47 -27.38
N ILE A 468 3.11 -29.43 -26.93
CA ILE A 468 2.48 -28.28 -26.29
C ILE A 468 1.64 -27.56 -27.37
N GLN A 469 0.35 -27.85 -27.35
CA GLN A 469 -0.72 -27.22 -28.13
C GLN A 469 -1.47 -26.16 -27.31
N GLN A 470 -1.23 -26.15 -26.00
CA GLN A 470 -1.79 -25.22 -25.03
C GLN A 470 -0.95 -23.93 -25.03
N PHE A 471 -1.64 -22.80 -25.19
CA PHE A 471 -1.07 -21.46 -25.13
C PHE A 471 -2.10 -20.56 -24.45
N PRO A 472 -1.72 -19.61 -23.57
CA PRO A 472 -0.34 -19.28 -23.20
C PRO A 472 0.37 -20.45 -22.51
N TYR A 473 1.66 -20.61 -22.83
CA TYR A 473 2.58 -21.50 -22.10
C TYR A 473 3.38 -20.63 -21.13
N ALA A 474 3.63 -21.11 -19.92
CA ALA A 474 4.43 -20.44 -18.91
C ALA A 474 5.08 -21.48 -17.98
N GLU A 475 6.36 -21.30 -17.66
CA GLU A 475 7.08 -22.09 -16.65
C GLU A 475 8.06 -21.18 -15.89
N ASP A 476 8.01 -21.27 -14.55
CA ASP A 476 8.99 -20.70 -13.60
C ASP A 476 9.95 -21.77 -13.06
N PHE A 477 9.77 -23.04 -13.47
CA PHE A 477 10.59 -24.20 -13.10
C PHE A 477 10.64 -24.59 -11.62
N GLU A 478 9.82 -23.99 -10.74
CA GLU A 478 9.77 -24.33 -9.30
C GLU A 478 9.33 -25.79 -9.07
N GLU A 479 8.42 -26.29 -9.90
CA GLU A 479 7.93 -27.67 -9.90
C GLU A 479 8.79 -28.61 -10.76
N GLY A 480 9.99 -28.16 -11.14
CA GLY A 480 10.99 -28.89 -11.89
C GLY A 480 11.01 -28.58 -13.38
N ALA A 481 11.67 -29.45 -14.14
CA ALA A 481 12.15 -29.14 -15.49
C ALA A 481 11.07 -28.94 -16.58
N ALA A 482 9.78 -29.20 -16.33
CA ALA A 482 8.70 -28.99 -17.31
C ALA A 482 8.95 -29.59 -18.73
N GLY A 483 9.63 -30.74 -18.80
CA GLY A 483 10.04 -31.38 -20.05
C GLY A 483 11.22 -30.71 -20.78
N TRP A 484 11.76 -29.60 -20.26
CA TRP A 484 13.07 -29.08 -20.67
C TRP A 484 14.17 -30.04 -20.24
N SER A 485 15.25 -30.11 -21.02
CA SER A 485 16.35 -31.05 -20.76
C SER A 485 17.70 -30.56 -21.25
N VAL A 486 18.75 -30.87 -20.47
CA VAL A 486 20.13 -30.55 -20.83
C VAL A 486 20.64 -31.51 -21.90
N VAL A 487 21.15 -30.96 -22.99
CA VAL A 487 21.87 -31.69 -24.03
C VAL A 487 23.34 -31.25 -24.01
N ASN A 488 24.21 -32.18 -23.61
CA ASN A 488 25.64 -31.94 -23.45
C ASN A 488 26.42 -32.41 -24.71
N VAL A 489 27.09 -31.49 -25.40
CA VAL A 489 28.01 -31.81 -26.51
C VAL A 489 29.46 -31.83 -26.03
N SER A 490 29.88 -30.82 -25.25
CA SER A 490 31.15 -30.86 -24.51
C SER A 490 31.06 -30.06 -23.21
N ASN A 491 31.45 -30.68 -22.10
CA ASN A 491 31.62 -30.02 -20.80
C ASN A 491 30.43 -29.18 -20.27
N SER A 492 29.18 -29.44 -20.72
CA SER A 492 27.99 -28.72 -20.22
C SER A 492 27.91 -28.70 -18.68
N SER A 493 27.68 -27.52 -18.12
CA SER A 493 27.49 -27.24 -16.69
C SER A 493 26.07 -26.86 -16.29
N TRP A 494 25.17 -26.67 -17.28
CA TRP A 494 23.74 -26.44 -17.09
C TRP A 494 23.09 -27.33 -16.02
N GLY A 495 22.42 -26.71 -15.05
CA GLY A 495 21.58 -27.35 -14.05
C GLY A 495 20.37 -26.49 -13.68
N LEU A 496 19.30 -27.14 -13.21
CA LEU A 496 18.13 -26.50 -12.58
C LEU A 496 18.26 -26.70 -11.07
N ASP A 497 18.57 -25.63 -10.36
CA ASP A 497 18.82 -25.59 -8.91
C ASP A 497 18.80 -24.12 -8.44
N SER A 498 18.81 -23.87 -7.14
CA SER A 498 18.88 -22.51 -6.60
C SER A 498 20.23 -21.85 -6.93
N PRO A 499 20.27 -20.72 -7.67
CA PRO A 499 21.52 -20.06 -8.00
C PRO A 499 22.23 -19.49 -6.76
N ASN A 500 23.49 -19.88 -6.56
CA ASN A 500 24.30 -19.54 -5.39
C ASN A 500 25.78 -19.35 -5.81
N SER A 501 25.97 -18.53 -6.85
CA SER A 501 27.28 -18.12 -7.38
C SER A 501 27.72 -16.77 -6.77
N ASN A 502 28.79 -16.15 -7.26
CA ASN A 502 29.29 -14.90 -6.68
C ASN A 502 28.43 -13.68 -7.06
N ASN A 503 27.84 -13.67 -8.26
CA ASN A 503 27.03 -12.55 -8.76
C ASN A 503 25.58 -12.92 -9.09
N LEU A 504 25.28 -14.21 -9.31
CA LEU A 504 23.92 -14.73 -9.42
C LEU A 504 23.57 -15.50 -8.13
N THR A 505 22.77 -14.86 -7.28
CA THR A 505 22.42 -15.32 -5.91
C THR A 505 20.94 -15.67 -5.75
N SER A 506 20.14 -15.57 -6.81
CA SER A 506 18.72 -15.93 -6.82
C SER A 506 18.24 -16.23 -8.24
N ALA A 507 17.14 -16.97 -8.35
CA ALA A 507 16.32 -17.06 -9.55
C ALA A 507 15.64 -15.69 -9.88
N ALA A 508 14.94 -15.58 -11.01
CA ALA A 508 14.16 -14.40 -11.38
C ALA A 508 12.79 -14.43 -10.69
N SER A 509 12.18 -15.62 -10.68
CA SER A 509 11.00 -15.99 -9.91
C SER A 509 11.35 -17.12 -8.94
N GLY A 510 10.61 -17.25 -7.84
CA GLY A 510 10.74 -18.42 -6.96
C GLY A 510 12.16 -18.65 -6.38
N SER A 511 12.68 -19.84 -6.59
CA SER A 511 13.87 -20.40 -5.95
C SER A 511 14.77 -21.24 -6.86
N LEU A 512 14.31 -21.69 -8.03
CA LEU A 512 15.03 -22.53 -8.99
C LEU A 512 15.20 -21.79 -10.32
N ALA A 513 16.39 -21.87 -10.92
CA ALA A 513 16.58 -21.38 -12.28
C ALA A 513 17.56 -22.27 -13.06
N TRP A 514 17.45 -22.27 -14.38
CA TRP A 514 18.44 -22.90 -15.24
C TRP A 514 19.68 -22.02 -15.28
N SER A 515 20.83 -22.53 -14.81
CA SER A 515 22.10 -21.80 -14.91
C SER A 515 23.28 -22.71 -15.24
N THR A 516 24.33 -22.14 -15.82
CA THR A 516 25.61 -22.81 -16.06
C THR A 516 26.43 -22.84 -14.76
N ASN A 517 26.47 -23.99 -14.09
CA ASN A 517 27.12 -24.18 -12.78
C ASN A 517 26.54 -23.31 -11.64
N ASN A 518 25.41 -23.72 -11.06
CA ASN A 518 24.66 -22.99 -10.02
C ASN A 518 25.45 -22.59 -8.75
N SER A 519 26.71 -23.01 -8.56
CA SER A 519 27.53 -22.70 -7.36
C SER A 519 28.97 -22.24 -7.64
N GLY A 520 29.28 -21.85 -8.87
CA GLY A 520 30.62 -21.36 -9.25
C GLY A 520 30.75 -21.10 -10.74
N ASP A 521 31.97 -20.94 -11.23
CA ASP A 521 32.19 -20.50 -12.61
C ASP A 521 31.88 -21.60 -13.66
N TYR A 522 31.43 -21.23 -14.87
CA TYR A 522 31.15 -22.19 -15.97
C TYR A 522 32.38 -23.00 -16.39
N ASN A 523 32.16 -24.13 -17.08
CA ASN A 523 33.27 -24.99 -17.49
C ASN A 523 34.08 -24.39 -18.65
N PRO A 524 35.40 -24.63 -18.73
CA PRO A 524 36.21 -24.26 -19.89
C PRO A 524 35.94 -25.19 -21.08
N ASN A 525 35.81 -24.60 -22.27
CA ASN A 525 35.43 -25.22 -23.54
C ASN A 525 34.06 -25.91 -23.45
N GLU A 526 33.13 -25.24 -22.75
CA GLU A 526 31.74 -25.66 -22.65
C GLU A 526 31.02 -25.43 -23.98
N ASN A 527 30.17 -26.39 -24.34
CA ASN A 527 29.20 -26.28 -25.41
C ASN A 527 28.02 -27.21 -25.05
N GLY A 528 26.96 -26.59 -24.56
CA GLY A 528 25.78 -27.28 -24.04
C GLY A 528 24.56 -26.38 -24.10
N TRP A 529 23.38 -26.99 -24.10
CA TRP A 529 22.13 -26.25 -24.12
C TRP A 529 21.05 -26.92 -23.28
N VAL A 530 20.12 -26.11 -22.78
CA VAL A 530 18.82 -26.60 -22.33
C VAL A 530 17.86 -26.54 -23.52
N GLN A 531 17.18 -27.64 -23.80
CA GLN A 531 16.25 -27.79 -24.92
C GLN A 531 14.81 -27.92 -24.40
N SER A 532 13.86 -27.26 -25.04
CA SER A 532 12.45 -27.33 -24.70
C SER A 532 11.75 -28.63 -25.15
N PRO A 533 10.51 -28.87 -24.69
CA PRO A 533 9.54 -29.74 -25.36
C PRO A 533 9.25 -29.32 -26.81
N ILE A 534 8.48 -30.15 -27.53
CA ILE A 534 7.92 -29.81 -28.84
C ILE A 534 6.66 -28.96 -28.66
N PHE A 535 6.60 -27.84 -29.37
CA PHE A 535 5.42 -26.98 -29.49
C PHE A 535 4.75 -27.19 -30.85
N ASP A 536 3.41 -27.19 -30.87
CA ASP A 536 2.63 -27.24 -32.11
C ASP A 536 1.95 -25.88 -32.35
N PHE A 537 2.52 -25.11 -33.27
CA PHE A 537 1.98 -23.82 -33.69
C PHE A 537 1.03 -23.94 -34.89
N SER A 538 0.57 -25.14 -35.27
CA SER A 538 -0.28 -25.34 -36.45
C SER A 538 -1.69 -24.73 -36.33
N LYS A 539 -2.15 -24.47 -35.10
CA LYS A 539 -3.38 -23.71 -34.85
C LYS A 539 -3.23 -22.23 -35.19
N PHE A 540 -1.99 -21.71 -35.21
CA PHE A 540 -1.70 -20.33 -35.54
C PHE A 540 -1.50 -20.14 -37.04
N ASN A 541 -1.89 -18.97 -37.52
CA ASN A 541 -1.88 -18.57 -38.92
C ASN A 541 -1.28 -17.16 -39.06
N SER A 542 -1.13 -16.66 -40.29
CA SER A 542 -0.48 -15.37 -40.57
C SER A 542 -1.24 -14.12 -40.07
N SER A 543 -2.34 -14.29 -39.33
CA SER A 543 -3.08 -13.22 -38.65
C SER A 543 -2.73 -13.11 -37.16
N ASP A 544 -2.11 -14.14 -36.60
CA ASP A 544 -1.86 -14.26 -35.16
C ASP A 544 -0.45 -13.75 -34.81
N ASN A 545 -0.22 -13.29 -33.58
CA ASN A 545 1.06 -12.75 -33.14
C ASN A 545 1.62 -13.55 -31.97
N LEU A 546 2.45 -14.55 -32.27
CA LEU A 546 3.04 -15.43 -31.25
C LEU A 546 4.43 -14.93 -30.83
N TYR A 547 4.73 -14.97 -29.54
CA TYR A 547 5.99 -14.46 -28.95
C TYR A 547 6.57 -15.45 -27.93
N PHE A 548 7.90 -15.65 -27.98
CA PHE A 548 8.67 -16.34 -26.93
C PHE A 548 9.23 -15.29 -25.96
N HIS A 549 8.95 -15.41 -24.68
CA HIS A 549 9.47 -14.56 -23.61
C HIS A 549 10.24 -15.42 -22.62
N PHE A 550 11.26 -14.85 -21.98
CA PHE A 550 11.93 -15.45 -20.83
C PHE A 550 12.75 -14.39 -20.09
N ASP A 551 13.02 -14.62 -18.81
CA ASP A 551 13.98 -13.82 -18.07
C ASP A 551 15.37 -14.43 -18.21
N ASN A 552 16.38 -13.59 -18.43
CA ASN A 552 17.75 -14.05 -18.60
C ASN A 552 18.78 -13.17 -17.85
N TRP A 553 19.87 -13.81 -17.46
CA TRP A 553 20.98 -13.22 -16.71
C TRP A 553 22.32 -13.73 -17.25
N TYR A 554 23.37 -12.92 -17.28
CA TYR A 554 24.67 -13.34 -17.80
C TYR A 554 25.89 -12.57 -17.28
N ASN A 555 26.97 -13.32 -17.08
CA ASN A 555 28.32 -12.92 -16.69
C ASN A 555 29.36 -13.82 -17.39
N CYS A 556 29.92 -13.41 -18.53
CA CYS A 556 30.86 -14.21 -19.33
C CYS A 556 32.02 -13.34 -19.90
N GLU A 557 32.98 -13.93 -20.62
CA GLU A 557 34.08 -13.16 -21.22
C GLU A 557 33.58 -12.33 -22.42
N LEU A 558 33.70 -10.99 -22.35
CA LEU A 558 33.30 -10.04 -23.42
C LEU A 558 33.87 -10.43 -24.79
N ASP A 559 33.03 -10.37 -25.83
CA ASP A 559 33.31 -10.67 -27.25
C ASP A 559 33.79 -12.11 -27.49
N ILE A 560 33.79 -12.96 -26.47
CA ILE A 560 34.47 -14.26 -26.53
C ILE A 560 33.55 -15.38 -26.09
N ASP A 561 32.97 -15.32 -24.90
CA ASP A 561 32.04 -16.32 -24.39
C ASP A 561 30.61 -15.78 -24.37
N GLY A 562 29.59 -16.66 -24.41
CA GLY A 562 28.21 -16.17 -24.50
C GLY A 562 27.13 -17.20 -24.81
N ALA A 563 25.91 -16.71 -25.05
CA ALA A 563 24.72 -17.52 -25.27
C ALA A 563 23.78 -17.02 -26.38
N VAL A 564 22.93 -17.93 -26.88
CA VAL A 564 21.87 -17.65 -27.87
C VAL A 564 20.60 -18.46 -27.60
N VAL A 565 19.43 -17.95 -28.02
CA VAL A 565 18.20 -18.74 -28.18
C VAL A 565 18.00 -19.13 -29.64
N GLN A 566 17.77 -20.41 -29.88
CA GLN A 566 17.54 -20.95 -31.23
C GLN A 566 16.24 -21.74 -31.31
N SER A 567 15.63 -21.73 -32.50
CA SER A 567 14.49 -22.58 -32.86
C SER A 567 14.87 -23.60 -33.93
N THR A 568 14.12 -24.71 -33.97
CA THR A 568 14.14 -25.72 -35.03
C THR A 568 12.72 -26.08 -35.44
N ILE A 569 12.54 -26.48 -36.70
CA ILE A 569 11.27 -26.97 -37.27
C ILE A 569 11.38 -28.39 -37.84
N ASP A 570 12.57 -29.00 -37.76
CA ASP A 570 12.94 -30.26 -38.41
C ASP A 570 13.44 -31.31 -37.41
N SER A 571 12.95 -31.25 -36.17
CA SER A 571 13.34 -32.11 -35.06
C SER A 571 14.83 -31.98 -34.68
N GLY A 572 15.40 -30.77 -34.82
CA GLY A 572 16.76 -30.44 -34.38
C GLY A 572 17.87 -30.81 -35.37
N ILE A 573 17.54 -31.09 -36.63
CA ILE A 573 18.52 -31.33 -37.71
C ILE A 573 19.19 -30.01 -38.11
N SER A 574 18.44 -28.92 -38.13
CA SER A 574 18.93 -27.55 -38.30
C SER A 574 18.31 -26.59 -37.28
N TRP A 575 19.06 -25.54 -36.96
CA TRP A 575 18.71 -24.54 -35.95
C TRP A 575 18.96 -23.13 -36.50
N GLN A 576 18.08 -22.20 -36.16
CA GLN A 576 18.17 -20.78 -36.50
C GLN A 576 18.06 -19.94 -35.22
N ASN A 577 18.73 -18.78 -35.15
CA ASN A 577 18.50 -17.85 -34.05
C ASN A 577 17.07 -17.30 -34.08
N LEU A 578 16.56 -16.97 -32.90
CA LEU A 578 15.45 -16.03 -32.79
C LEU A 578 16.01 -14.61 -32.86
N ASP A 579 15.89 -13.93 -33.99
CA ASP A 579 16.08 -12.47 -34.09
C ASP A 579 15.32 -11.82 -35.25
N GLU A 580 14.48 -10.81 -34.93
CA GLU A 580 13.83 -9.92 -35.90
C GLU A 580 14.03 -8.45 -35.48
N ILE A 581 13.97 -7.53 -36.45
CA ILE A 581 14.30 -6.09 -36.32
C ILE A 581 13.41 -5.33 -35.30
N THR A 582 12.32 -5.92 -34.82
CA THR A 582 11.29 -5.30 -33.99
C THR A 582 11.32 -5.71 -32.51
N SER A 583 12.32 -6.48 -32.07
CA SER A 583 12.39 -6.99 -30.68
C SER A 583 13.22 -6.10 -29.75
N VAL A 584 12.69 -5.84 -28.55
CA VAL A 584 13.32 -5.04 -27.47
C VAL A 584 14.12 -5.96 -26.56
N ASN A 585 15.18 -5.46 -25.91
CA ASN A 585 16.12 -6.23 -25.07
C ASN A 585 16.79 -7.44 -25.78
N THR A 586 17.09 -7.31 -27.07
CA THR A 586 17.75 -8.37 -27.85
C THR A 586 19.25 -8.51 -27.55
N TYR A 587 19.88 -9.53 -28.16
CA TYR A 587 21.33 -9.79 -28.15
C TYR A 587 22.19 -8.51 -28.17
N ASP A 588 23.02 -8.34 -27.15
CA ASP A 588 23.89 -7.18 -26.98
C ASP A 588 25.19 -7.25 -27.79
N ASN A 589 25.59 -8.44 -28.23
CA ASN A 589 26.82 -8.66 -28.96
C ASN A 589 26.59 -9.24 -30.37
N THR A 590 27.46 -8.86 -31.31
CA THR A 590 27.40 -9.26 -32.73
C THR A 590 28.64 -10.04 -33.20
N ASN A 591 29.64 -10.27 -32.33
CA ASN A 591 30.90 -10.93 -32.67
C ASN A 591 31.51 -11.74 -31.50
N ILE A 592 30.84 -12.82 -31.10
CA ILE A 592 31.25 -13.74 -30.01
C ILE A 592 32.16 -14.86 -30.55
N ALA A 593 33.40 -14.93 -30.07
CA ALA A 593 34.42 -15.84 -30.60
C ALA A 593 34.21 -17.34 -30.30
N SER A 594 33.49 -17.72 -29.23
CA SER A 594 33.16 -19.11 -28.88
C SER A 594 32.05 -19.71 -29.74
N LEU A 595 31.40 -18.89 -30.58
CA LEU A 595 30.34 -19.25 -31.51
C LEU A 595 29.18 -20.03 -30.85
N PRO A 596 28.48 -19.47 -29.84
CA PRO A 596 27.33 -20.12 -29.21
C PRO A 596 26.26 -20.49 -30.25
N GLY A 597 25.82 -21.75 -30.24
CA GLY A 597 24.91 -22.28 -31.25
C GLY A 597 25.43 -22.23 -32.70
N GLY A 598 26.73 -21.99 -32.90
CA GLY A 598 27.36 -21.78 -34.21
C GLY A 598 27.22 -20.35 -34.77
N GLN A 599 26.99 -19.34 -33.92
CA GLN A 599 26.67 -17.97 -34.34
C GLN A 599 27.60 -16.93 -33.69
N GLU A 600 27.86 -15.85 -34.44
CA GLU A 600 28.65 -14.70 -33.97
C GLU A 600 27.80 -13.72 -33.13
N LYS A 601 26.47 -13.70 -33.28
CA LYS A 601 25.55 -12.82 -32.55
C LYS A 601 24.88 -13.55 -31.38
N GLY A 602 24.87 -12.93 -30.20
CA GLY A 602 24.33 -13.49 -28.96
C GLY A 602 24.43 -12.52 -27.78
N TRP A 603 24.19 -13.01 -26.56
CA TRP A 603 24.60 -12.30 -25.34
C TRP A 603 26.05 -12.64 -24.98
N SER A 604 26.84 -11.65 -24.62
CA SER A 604 28.21 -11.81 -24.12
C SER A 604 28.46 -10.89 -22.92
N GLY A 605 29.57 -11.06 -22.20
CA GLY A 605 29.88 -10.16 -21.09
C GLY A 605 30.22 -8.75 -21.55
N ILE A 606 30.38 -7.85 -20.59
CA ILE A 606 30.90 -6.49 -20.81
C ILE A 606 32.20 -6.30 -20.00
N SER A 607 33.07 -5.39 -20.45
CA SER A 607 34.45 -5.30 -19.96
C SER A 607 34.52 -4.96 -18.47
N GLU A 608 35.48 -5.57 -17.77
CA GLU A 608 35.78 -5.33 -16.35
C GLU A 608 34.67 -5.75 -15.36
N ASN A 609 34.41 -7.07 -15.26
CA ASN A 609 33.55 -7.70 -14.24
C ASN A 609 32.08 -7.19 -14.22
N THR A 610 31.59 -6.59 -15.30
CA THR A 610 30.20 -6.18 -15.40
C THR A 610 29.37 -7.30 -16.03
N PHE A 611 28.30 -7.69 -15.33
CA PHE A 611 27.31 -8.68 -15.77
C PHE A 611 26.04 -7.96 -16.24
N SER A 612 24.99 -8.69 -16.59
CA SER A 612 23.75 -8.19 -17.21
C SER A 612 23.01 -7.07 -16.46
N GLY A 613 23.41 -6.71 -15.23
CA GLY A 613 22.77 -5.69 -14.38
C GLY A 613 21.64 -6.23 -13.53
N GLY A 614 21.56 -7.56 -13.38
CA GLY A 614 20.40 -8.27 -12.85
C GLY A 614 19.70 -9.08 -13.94
N TRP A 615 18.54 -9.63 -13.61
CA TRP A 615 17.66 -10.33 -14.54
C TRP A 615 17.01 -9.35 -15.53
N LYS A 616 16.86 -9.77 -16.78
CA LYS A 616 16.22 -8.99 -17.85
C LYS A 616 15.20 -9.85 -18.57
N THR A 617 14.01 -9.31 -18.81
CA THR A 617 13.02 -9.95 -19.68
C THR A 617 13.39 -9.71 -21.15
N SER A 618 13.60 -10.79 -21.88
CA SER A 618 13.86 -10.82 -23.32
C SER A 618 12.67 -11.45 -24.05
N TYR A 619 12.30 -10.93 -25.22
CA TYR A 619 11.24 -11.53 -26.03
C TYR A 619 11.49 -11.49 -27.53
N PHE A 620 10.99 -12.51 -28.23
CA PHE A 620 11.19 -12.73 -29.65
C PHE A 620 9.86 -13.00 -30.36
N SER A 621 9.65 -12.29 -31.46
CA SER A 621 8.60 -12.61 -32.45
C SER A 621 8.80 -14.01 -33.00
N LEU A 622 7.73 -14.81 -33.02
CA LEU A 622 7.68 -16.15 -33.63
C LEU A 622 6.87 -16.14 -34.93
N SER A 623 6.76 -14.97 -35.58
CA SER A 623 6.04 -14.73 -36.84
C SER A 623 6.40 -15.73 -37.95
N ASN A 624 7.66 -16.16 -37.98
CA ASN A 624 8.25 -17.10 -38.93
C ASN A 624 8.01 -18.59 -38.58
N LEU A 625 7.40 -18.89 -37.42
CA LEU A 625 7.09 -20.24 -36.93
C LEU A 625 5.56 -20.51 -36.86
N LEU A 626 4.72 -19.51 -37.15
CA LEU A 626 3.27 -19.67 -37.21
C LEU A 626 2.86 -20.76 -38.22
N GLY A 627 1.93 -21.64 -37.83
CA GLY A 627 1.48 -22.76 -38.66
C GLY A 627 2.41 -23.98 -38.63
N VAL A 628 3.53 -23.94 -37.89
CA VAL A 628 4.51 -25.05 -37.85
C VAL A 628 4.19 -26.03 -36.71
N PRO A 629 3.95 -27.32 -37.00
CA PRO A 629 3.48 -28.27 -35.99
C PRO A 629 4.58 -28.89 -35.11
N ASN A 630 5.87 -28.65 -35.38
CA ASN A 630 6.98 -29.34 -34.72
C ASN A 630 8.12 -28.36 -34.36
N VAL A 631 7.83 -27.37 -33.54
CA VAL A 631 8.81 -26.36 -33.11
C VAL A 631 9.49 -26.81 -31.82
N MET A 632 10.81 -26.66 -31.72
CA MET A 632 11.51 -26.72 -30.43
C MET A 632 12.44 -25.52 -30.28
N PHE A 633 12.68 -25.12 -29.04
CA PHE A 633 13.63 -24.08 -28.67
C PHE A 633 14.83 -24.67 -27.93
N ARG A 634 15.95 -23.94 -27.93
CA ARG A 634 17.08 -24.19 -27.04
C ARG A 634 17.78 -22.91 -26.63
N VAL A 635 18.27 -22.87 -25.40
CA VAL A 635 19.19 -21.85 -24.89
C VAL A 635 20.59 -22.46 -24.87
N VAL A 636 21.47 -21.99 -25.75
CA VAL A 636 22.84 -22.54 -25.94
C VAL A 636 23.84 -21.62 -25.27
N PHE A 637 24.75 -22.18 -24.48
CA PHE A 637 25.95 -21.48 -23.97
C PHE A 637 27.22 -22.11 -24.56
N SER A 638 28.22 -21.27 -24.87
CA SER A 638 29.53 -21.70 -25.37
C SER A 638 30.65 -20.88 -24.76
N SER A 639 31.72 -21.55 -24.33
CA SER A 639 32.91 -20.93 -23.75
C SER A 639 34.22 -21.37 -24.41
N ASN A 640 35.27 -20.58 -24.21
CA ASN A 640 36.63 -20.91 -24.61
C ASN A 640 37.41 -21.63 -23.46
N GLY A 641 38.73 -21.72 -23.58
CA GLY A 641 39.59 -22.35 -22.56
C GLY A 641 40.25 -21.42 -21.53
N THR A 642 39.85 -20.15 -21.42
CA THR A 642 40.54 -19.07 -20.69
C THR A 642 39.57 -18.09 -20.05
N ILE A 643 39.74 -17.83 -18.75
CA ILE A 643 38.77 -17.06 -17.93
C ILE A 643 37.45 -17.85 -17.77
N GLN A 644 36.89 -17.79 -16.56
CA GLN A 644 35.59 -18.35 -16.21
C GLN A 644 34.92 -17.33 -15.27
N SER A 645 33.60 -17.22 -15.36
CA SER A 645 32.72 -16.39 -14.51
C SER A 645 31.42 -17.17 -14.23
N ASP A 646 30.40 -16.61 -13.58
CA ASP A 646 29.18 -17.38 -13.24
C ASP A 646 28.33 -17.81 -14.47
N GLY A 647 28.51 -17.19 -15.64
CA GLY A 647 28.03 -17.72 -16.94
C GLY A 647 26.71 -17.18 -17.44
N PHE A 648 25.74 -18.05 -17.70
CA PHE A 648 24.41 -17.68 -18.20
C PHE A 648 23.33 -18.40 -17.41
N ALA A 649 22.23 -17.69 -17.13
CA ALA A 649 21.04 -18.25 -16.52
C ALA A 649 19.76 -17.77 -17.21
N PHE A 650 18.71 -18.58 -17.13
CA PHE A 650 17.37 -18.21 -17.58
C PHE A 650 16.27 -18.80 -16.71
N ASP A 651 15.12 -18.14 -16.76
CA ASP A 651 13.93 -18.38 -15.92
C ASP A 651 12.66 -17.86 -16.62
N SER A 652 11.47 -18.02 -16.02
CA SER A 652 10.20 -17.40 -16.43
C SER A 652 9.84 -17.58 -17.93
N VAL A 653 10.01 -18.77 -18.51
CA VAL A 653 9.79 -18.96 -19.96
C VAL A 653 8.31 -18.96 -20.30
N LYS A 654 7.87 -18.11 -21.24
CA LYS A 654 6.46 -17.99 -21.68
C LYS A 654 6.31 -17.97 -23.20
N ILE A 655 5.24 -18.54 -23.73
CA ILE A 655 4.84 -18.40 -25.15
C ILE A 655 3.40 -17.92 -25.26
N LEU A 656 3.20 -16.71 -25.79
CA LEU A 656 1.93 -15.97 -25.74
C LEU A 656 1.44 -15.61 -27.16
N THR A 657 0.13 -15.56 -27.37
CA THR A 657 -0.56 -15.55 -28.70
C THR A 657 -1.01 -14.18 -29.19
N GLU A 658 -0.84 -13.16 -28.37
CA GLU A 658 -1.34 -11.81 -28.60
C GLU A 658 -0.24 -10.80 -28.30
N LYS A 659 -0.40 -9.58 -28.81
CA LYS A 659 0.14 -8.40 -28.14
C LYS A 659 -0.74 -8.11 -26.93
N THR A 660 -0.62 -8.92 -25.88
CA THR A 660 -1.08 -8.57 -24.53
C THR A 660 -0.11 -7.54 -23.99
N PHE A 661 -0.29 -6.32 -24.51
CA PHE A 661 0.36 -5.10 -24.11
C PHE A 661 -0.73 -4.04 -24.16
N ALA A 662 -1.34 -3.75 -23.01
CA ALA A 662 -2.35 -2.72 -22.84
C ALA A 662 -1.80 -1.32 -23.16
N GLY A 663 -0.47 -1.19 -23.18
CA GLY A 663 0.32 0.01 -23.38
C GLY A 663 1.39 0.08 -22.29
N ASN A 664 2.27 1.08 -22.37
CA ASN A 664 2.76 1.65 -21.12
C ASN A 664 1.69 2.60 -20.60
N ASP A 665 1.66 2.85 -19.29
CA ASP A 665 0.89 3.96 -18.73
C ASP A 665 1.23 5.27 -19.46
N ASN A 666 0.22 6.09 -19.74
CA ASN A 666 0.37 7.29 -20.57
C ASN A 666 -0.36 8.50 -19.97
N ILE A 667 0.17 9.70 -20.20
CA ILE A 667 -0.40 10.96 -19.71
C ILE A 667 -0.50 11.95 -20.88
N ASP A 668 -1.69 12.53 -21.11
CA ASP A 668 -1.94 13.50 -22.18
C ASP A 668 -2.69 14.74 -21.67
N THR A 669 -2.44 15.91 -22.26
CA THR A 669 -2.87 17.23 -21.72
C THR A 669 -3.56 18.09 -22.77
N PHE A 670 -4.80 18.53 -22.48
CA PHE A 670 -5.65 19.33 -23.37
C PHE A 670 -5.90 20.74 -22.80
N CYS A 671 -5.47 21.78 -23.53
CA CYS A 671 -5.71 23.19 -23.17
C CYS A 671 -6.73 23.87 -24.12
N GLU A 672 -7.91 24.27 -23.63
CA GLU A 672 -8.94 24.96 -24.46
C GLU A 672 -9.25 26.40 -24.00
N LYS A 673 -9.43 27.32 -24.97
CA LYS A 673 -9.60 28.78 -24.73
C LYS A 673 -11.06 29.27 -24.66
N SER A 674 -12.04 28.38 -24.81
CA SER A 674 -13.49 28.64 -24.63
C SER A 674 -14.25 27.33 -24.76
N GLN A 675 -15.38 27.15 -24.03
CA GLN A 675 -16.25 25.98 -24.18
C GLN A 675 -16.70 25.76 -25.63
N ASN A 676 -16.04 24.84 -26.36
CA ASN A 676 -16.58 24.23 -27.56
C ASN A 676 -16.70 22.73 -27.33
N VAL A 677 -17.86 22.16 -27.64
CA VAL A 677 -18.10 20.72 -27.43
C VAL A 677 -17.40 19.95 -28.55
N SER A 678 -16.21 19.43 -28.22
CA SER A 678 -15.45 18.50 -29.05
C SER A 678 -15.48 17.12 -28.38
N ALA A 679 -16.00 16.13 -29.09
CA ALA A 679 -15.96 14.73 -28.65
C ALA A 679 -14.57 14.14 -28.92
N SER A 680 -14.02 13.44 -27.93
CA SER A 680 -12.71 12.78 -28.01
C SER A 680 -12.83 11.30 -27.64
N TYR A 681 -12.10 10.47 -28.39
CA TYR A 681 -12.16 9.01 -28.29
C TYR A 681 -10.94 8.50 -27.52
N LEU A 682 -11.19 7.74 -26.44
CA LEU A 682 -10.13 7.27 -25.53
C LEU A 682 -9.05 6.44 -26.25
N GLN A 683 -9.44 5.66 -27.26
CA GLN A 683 -8.52 4.82 -28.04
C GLN A 683 -7.42 5.63 -28.77
N SER A 684 -7.62 6.93 -29.01
CA SER A 684 -6.60 7.80 -29.63
C SER A 684 -5.47 8.26 -28.69
N LEU A 685 -5.60 7.97 -27.39
CA LEU A 685 -4.63 8.34 -26.34
C LEU A 685 -3.65 7.19 -26.01
N LEU A 686 -3.79 6.02 -26.64
CA LEU A 686 -2.86 4.90 -26.51
C LEU A 686 -1.80 4.93 -27.62
N ILE A 687 -0.60 4.44 -27.33
CA ILE A 687 0.45 4.23 -28.33
C ILE A 687 -0.05 3.15 -29.33
N SER A 688 0.16 3.37 -30.63
CA SER A 688 -0.54 2.61 -31.68
C SER A 688 -0.36 1.09 -31.61
N GLU A 689 -1.45 0.36 -31.86
CA GLU A 689 -1.61 -1.12 -31.97
C GLU A 689 -2.20 -1.87 -30.76
N THR A 690 -2.99 -1.21 -29.90
CA THR A 690 -3.85 -1.87 -28.89
C THR A 690 -5.23 -2.24 -29.45
N PHE A 691 -5.74 -3.43 -29.10
CA PHE A 691 -7.06 -3.95 -29.51
C PHE A 691 -7.70 -4.80 -28.39
N GLY A 692 -9.04 -4.86 -28.35
CA GLY A 692 -9.80 -5.87 -27.58
C GLY A 692 -10.10 -5.57 -26.10
N GLY A 693 -9.40 -4.65 -25.45
CA GLY A 693 -9.62 -4.30 -24.04
C GLY A 693 -10.86 -3.44 -23.76
N ILE A 694 -11.29 -3.41 -22.50
CA ILE A 694 -12.40 -2.59 -21.99
C ILE A 694 -11.85 -1.37 -21.26
N TRP A 695 -12.42 -0.21 -21.55
CA TRP A 695 -12.19 1.03 -20.79
C TRP A 695 -13.07 1.11 -19.55
N SER A 696 -12.46 1.33 -18.39
CA SER A 696 -13.13 1.72 -17.14
C SER A 696 -12.61 3.09 -16.69
N SER A 697 -13.51 4.01 -16.33
CA SER A 697 -13.09 5.23 -15.63
C SER A 697 -12.77 4.87 -14.18
N LEU A 698 -11.56 5.20 -13.74
CA LEU A 698 -11.16 5.02 -12.33
C LEU A 698 -11.79 6.10 -11.45
N ASP A 699 -12.08 7.28 -12.02
CA ASP A 699 -12.67 8.43 -11.31
C ASP A 699 -14.20 8.51 -11.44
N GLY A 700 -14.86 7.41 -11.84
CA GLY A 700 -16.32 7.30 -11.89
C GLY A 700 -17.03 8.14 -12.97
N LEU A 701 -16.32 8.69 -13.95
CA LEU A 701 -16.94 9.37 -15.10
C LEU A 701 -17.79 8.40 -15.94
N GLU A 702 -19.02 8.80 -16.25
CA GLU A 702 -19.92 8.05 -17.13
C GLU A 702 -19.46 8.19 -18.59
N LEU A 703 -19.07 7.06 -19.21
CA LEU A 703 -18.55 7.03 -20.59
C LEU A 703 -19.64 6.64 -21.59
N ASP A 704 -19.97 7.54 -22.51
CA ASP A 704 -20.93 7.30 -23.59
C ASP A 704 -20.40 6.31 -24.65
N ASN A 705 -21.34 5.60 -25.29
CA ASN A 705 -21.09 4.76 -26.47
C ASN A 705 -21.52 5.51 -27.73
N ASP A 706 -20.74 5.42 -28.81
CA ASP A 706 -21.20 5.85 -30.13
C ASP A 706 -22.04 4.76 -30.84
N ASP A 707 -22.56 5.05 -32.03
CA ASP A 707 -23.35 4.11 -32.84
C ASP A 707 -22.57 2.84 -33.28
N SER A 708 -21.25 2.80 -33.09
CA SER A 708 -20.37 1.66 -33.38
C SER A 708 -19.93 0.87 -32.13
N GLY A 709 -20.14 1.45 -30.93
CA GLY A 709 -19.78 0.85 -29.64
C GLY A 709 -18.45 1.35 -29.06
N GLU A 710 -17.78 2.32 -29.69
CA GLU A 710 -16.56 2.92 -29.12
C GLU A 710 -16.90 3.87 -27.96
N LYS A 711 -16.02 3.87 -26.95
CA LYS A 711 -16.11 4.74 -25.77
C LYS A 711 -15.52 6.12 -26.06
N TYR A 712 -16.33 7.16 -25.85
CA TYR A 712 -15.93 8.55 -26.02
C TYR A 712 -16.45 9.42 -24.87
N PHE A 713 -15.90 10.64 -24.77
CA PHE A 713 -16.38 11.67 -23.84
C PHE A 713 -16.33 13.05 -24.50
N ASN A 714 -17.14 13.99 -24.00
CA ASN A 714 -17.14 15.37 -24.45
C ASN A 714 -16.22 16.23 -23.57
N ILE A 715 -15.10 16.70 -24.14
CA ILE A 715 -14.20 17.66 -23.47
C ILE A 715 -14.92 18.95 -23.09
N GLY A 716 -16.02 19.29 -23.78
CA GLY A 716 -16.89 20.42 -23.45
C GLY A 716 -17.53 20.35 -22.06
N ASP A 717 -17.89 19.16 -21.60
CA ASP A 717 -18.69 18.95 -20.39
C ASP A 717 -17.83 18.72 -19.13
N LEU A 718 -16.55 18.39 -19.31
CA LEU A 718 -15.58 18.23 -18.22
C LEU A 718 -15.10 19.59 -17.67
N GLN A 719 -14.67 19.57 -16.41
CA GLN A 719 -14.04 20.72 -15.72
C GLN A 719 -12.51 20.67 -15.92
N SER A 720 -11.79 21.66 -15.37
CA SER A 720 -10.31 21.58 -15.38
C SER A 720 -9.87 20.63 -14.26
N GLY A 721 -8.94 19.73 -14.55
CA GLY A 721 -8.52 18.66 -13.65
C GLY A 721 -7.98 17.44 -14.41
N ASN A 722 -7.51 16.45 -13.66
CA ASN A 722 -6.98 15.19 -14.19
C ASN A 722 -8.08 14.12 -14.17
N TYR A 723 -8.09 13.24 -15.16
CA TYR A 723 -9.08 12.18 -15.31
C TYR A 723 -8.41 10.87 -15.74
N LYS A 724 -8.58 9.80 -14.95
CA LYS A 724 -7.94 8.50 -15.11
C LYS A 724 -8.88 7.46 -15.69
N PHE A 725 -8.38 6.76 -16.70
CA PHE A 725 -9.06 5.70 -17.41
C PHE A 725 -8.15 4.47 -17.47
N LYS A 726 -8.62 3.33 -16.99
CA LYS A 726 -7.91 2.05 -17.11
C LYS A 726 -8.37 1.32 -18.35
N TYR A 727 -7.42 0.85 -19.15
CA TYR A 727 -7.62 -0.08 -20.25
C TYR A 727 -7.17 -1.47 -19.80
N THR A 728 -8.13 -2.36 -19.54
CA THR A 728 -7.84 -3.75 -19.18
C THR A 728 -8.04 -4.63 -20.42
N VAL A 729 -7.01 -5.38 -20.79
CA VAL A 729 -7.09 -6.40 -21.84
C VAL A 729 -7.47 -7.73 -21.19
N PHE A 730 -8.60 -8.28 -21.63
CA PHE A 730 -9.14 -9.54 -21.15
C PHE A 730 -8.85 -10.65 -22.15
N SER A 731 -8.60 -11.85 -21.65
CA SER A 731 -8.66 -13.06 -22.49
C SER A 731 -10.09 -13.28 -23.01
N GLU A 732 -10.27 -14.14 -24.01
CA GLU A 732 -11.61 -14.62 -24.45
C GLU A 732 -12.43 -15.28 -23.31
N PHE A 733 -11.82 -15.51 -22.13
CA PHE A 733 -12.41 -16.08 -20.92
C PHE A 733 -12.60 -15.07 -19.76
N ASN A 734 -12.51 -13.76 -20.02
CA ASN A 734 -12.74 -12.67 -19.04
C ASN A 734 -11.78 -12.63 -17.83
N SER A 735 -10.65 -13.32 -17.86
CA SER A 735 -9.55 -13.08 -16.91
C SER A 735 -8.75 -11.84 -17.35
N SER A 736 -8.42 -10.94 -16.42
CA SER A 736 -7.47 -9.85 -16.70
C SER A 736 -6.12 -10.46 -17.09
N PHE A 737 -5.55 -10.01 -18.22
CA PHE A 737 -4.29 -10.54 -18.75
C PHE A 737 -3.20 -9.48 -18.73
N ASP A 738 -3.56 -8.22 -18.98
CA ASP A 738 -2.66 -7.07 -18.89
C ASP A 738 -3.47 -5.76 -18.73
N GLU A 739 -2.88 -4.74 -18.08
CA GLU A 739 -3.55 -3.48 -17.76
C GLU A 739 -2.65 -2.26 -18.02
N ALA A 740 -3.23 -1.17 -18.54
CA ALA A 740 -2.56 0.12 -18.66
C ALA A 740 -3.50 1.26 -18.26
N THR A 741 -2.94 2.33 -17.70
CA THR A 741 -3.66 3.50 -17.22
C THR A 741 -3.35 4.71 -18.08
N VAL A 742 -4.39 5.43 -18.48
CA VAL A 742 -4.28 6.72 -19.18
C VAL A 742 -4.82 7.83 -18.29
N GLU A 743 -3.98 8.82 -18.02
CA GLU A 743 -4.35 10.05 -17.31
C GLU A 743 -4.49 11.22 -18.29
N LEU A 744 -5.63 11.91 -18.25
CA LEU A 744 -5.96 13.02 -19.13
C LEU A 744 -6.12 14.31 -18.33
N ASN A 745 -5.25 15.29 -18.59
CA ASN A 745 -5.23 16.56 -17.88
C ASN A 745 -5.93 17.65 -18.71
N ILE A 746 -7.01 18.24 -18.19
CA ILE A 746 -7.76 19.29 -18.88
C ILE A 746 -7.48 20.65 -18.24
N GLU A 747 -7.04 21.61 -19.05
CA GLU A 747 -6.81 23.00 -18.65
C GLU A 747 -7.69 23.98 -19.45
N ARG A 748 -8.28 24.97 -18.77
CA ARG A 748 -9.08 26.04 -19.40
C ARG A 748 -8.67 27.43 -18.94
N ILE A 749 -8.61 28.37 -19.87
CA ILE A 749 -8.22 29.76 -19.61
C ILE A 749 -9.38 30.73 -19.79
N VAL A 750 -9.74 31.44 -18.72
CA VAL A 750 -10.72 32.53 -18.74
C VAL A 750 -10.01 33.87 -18.94
N LEU A 751 -10.06 34.40 -20.17
CA LEU A 751 -9.46 35.70 -20.49
C LEU A 751 -10.38 36.87 -20.11
N TYR A 752 -10.04 37.59 -19.04
CA TYR A 752 -10.48 38.97 -18.87
C TYR A 752 -9.68 39.89 -19.81
N SER A 753 -10.34 40.42 -20.82
CA SER A 753 -9.72 41.30 -21.82
C SER A 753 -9.30 42.64 -21.21
N GLN A 754 -8.05 43.07 -21.42
CA GLN A 754 -7.64 44.46 -21.21
C GLN A 754 -7.21 45.15 -22.52
N TYR A 755 -7.38 46.47 -22.51
CA TYR A 755 -7.43 47.36 -23.67
C TYR A 755 -6.22 48.31 -23.61
N TYR A 756 -5.38 48.35 -24.64
CA TYR A 756 -4.24 49.27 -24.69
C TYR A 756 -4.64 50.62 -25.30
N ASP A 757 -4.27 51.72 -24.64
CA ASP A 757 -4.29 53.08 -25.21
C ASP A 757 -2.88 53.69 -25.22
N TYR A 758 -2.58 54.46 -26.27
CA TYR A 758 -1.24 54.94 -26.62
C TYR A 758 -1.13 56.46 -26.40
N ALA A 759 -0.81 56.90 -25.18
CA ALA A 759 -0.60 58.34 -24.89
C ALA A 759 0.50 58.63 -23.83
N SER A 760 1.73 58.85 -24.32
CA SER A 760 2.73 59.80 -23.81
C SER A 760 2.81 60.15 -22.30
N GLY A 761 3.70 59.45 -21.58
CA GLY A 761 4.70 60.01 -20.65
C GLY A 761 4.29 60.58 -19.27
N CYS A 762 5.02 60.19 -18.22
CA CYS A 762 5.68 61.09 -17.24
C CYS A 762 6.42 60.32 -16.13
N SER A 763 7.26 61.05 -15.38
CA SER A 763 8.08 60.61 -14.25
C SER A 763 7.29 60.14 -13.02
N GLU A 764 7.98 59.47 -12.08
CA GLU A 764 7.48 59.13 -10.74
C GLU A 764 6.83 60.33 -10.03
N LEU A 765 5.75 60.04 -9.29
CA LEU A 765 5.02 61.00 -8.46
C LEU A 765 4.93 60.44 -7.04
N THR A 766 5.49 61.17 -6.08
CA THR A 766 5.41 60.88 -4.65
C THR A 766 4.40 61.82 -3.97
N PHE A 767 3.48 61.27 -3.19
CA PHE A 767 2.45 62.01 -2.45
C PHE A 767 2.81 62.06 -0.96
N ASN A 768 2.57 63.19 -0.29
CA ASN A 768 3.02 63.39 1.10
C ASN A 768 1.92 63.13 2.13
N THR A 769 0.67 62.97 1.69
CA THR A 769 -0.49 62.57 2.51
C THR A 769 -1.46 61.71 1.71
N ASP A 770 -2.27 60.93 2.40
CA ASP A 770 -3.27 60.05 1.77
C ASP A 770 -4.33 60.85 0.99
N GLU A 771 -4.67 62.07 1.43
CA GLU A 771 -5.56 62.97 0.69
C GLU A 771 -4.96 63.43 -0.65
N GLU A 772 -3.64 63.64 -0.74
CA GLU A 772 -2.98 63.95 -2.03
C GLU A 772 -3.04 62.76 -3.00
N PHE A 773 -2.77 61.54 -2.50
CA PHE A 773 -2.84 60.31 -3.30
C PHE A 773 -4.27 60.03 -3.77
N GLN A 774 -5.25 60.08 -2.87
CA GLN A 774 -6.67 59.87 -3.20
C GLN A 774 -7.14 60.89 -4.25
N GLN A 775 -6.79 62.17 -4.09
CA GLN A 775 -7.20 63.22 -5.03
C GLN A 775 -6.53 63.07 -6.41
N TRP A 776 -5.28 62.58 -6.47
CA TRP A 776 -4.61 62.24 -7.72
C TRP A 776 -5.25 61.03 -8.42
N ALA A 777 -5.48 59.94 -7.68
CA ALA A 777 -6.11 58.73 -8.19
C ALA A 777 -7.51 59.00 -8.76
N PHE A 778 -8.31 59.80 -8.05
CA PHE A 778 -9.63 60.26 -8.53
C PHE A 778 -9.51 61.07 -9.83
N ASN A 779 -8.59 62.03 -9.90
CA ASN A 779 -8.44 62.90 -11.06
C ASN A 779 -7.91 62.17 -12.31
N LYS A 780 -7.07 61.14 -12.12
CA LYS A 780 -6.48 60.34 -13.22
C LYS A 780 -7.51 59.55 -14.03
N HIS A 781 -8.71 59.29 -13.48
CA HIS A 781 -9.81 58.60 -14.17
C HIS A 781 -11.04 59.49 -14.47
N VAL A 782 -10.98 60.80 -14.18
CA VAL A 782 -12.04 61.77 -14.59
C VAL A 782 -11.81 62.35 -15.98
N VAL A 783 -10.62 62.17 -16.57
CA VAL A 783 -10.29 62.62 -17.93
C VAL A 783 -9.79 61.43 -18.75
N GLU A 784 -10.43 61.21 -19.91
CA GLU A 784 -10.09 60.18 -20.91
C GLU A 784 -10.43 58.71 -20.54
N ASN A 785 -11.72 58.42 -20.30
CA ASN A 785 -12.47 57.49 -21.17
C ASN A 785 -14.01 57.47 -20.95
N ASN A 786 -14.76 57.83 -21.99
CA ASN A 786 -16.14 57.38 -22.31
C ASN A 786 -17.21 57.20 -21.20
N GLY A 787 -17.44 58.22 -20.38
CA GLY A 787 -18.82 58.63 -20.06
C GLY A 787 -19.48 58.14 -18.77
N LEU A 788 -18.76 57.50 -17.84
CA LEU A 788 -19.26 57.22 -16.49
C LEU A 788 -18.65 58.20 -15.48
N ASN A 789 -19.46 59.15 -14.99
CA ASN A 789 -19.07 60.06 -13.92
C ASN A 789 -19.04 59.33 -12.57
N ILE A 790 -17.85 58.88 -12.15
CA ILE A 790 -17.64 58.34 -10.79
C ILE A 790 -17.94 59.46 -9.78
N THR A 791 -19.06 59.37 -9.07
CA THR A 791 -19.44 60.42 -8.10
C THR A 791 -18.72 60.26 -6.76
N GLN A 792 -18.64 61.34 -5.99
CA GLN A 792 -17.76 61.53 -4.83
C GLN A 792 -18.16 60.74 -3.55
N ASN A 793 -18.92 59.66 -3.68
CA ASN A 793 -19.67 59.01 -2.59
C ASN A 793 -19.36 57.50 -2.38
N GLY A 794 -18.28 56.96 -2.95
CA GLY A 794 -17.88 55.57 -2.69
C GLY A 794 -17.17 55.39 -1.35
N VAL A 795 -17.04 54.13 -0.92
CA VAL A 795 -16.46 53.73 0.37
C VAL A 795 -15.21 52.89 0.14
N TRP A 796 -14.14 53.18 0.88
CA TRP A 796 -12.90 52.39 0.86
C TRP A 796 -12.95 51.27 1.90
N SER A 797 -12.42 50.10 1.52
CA SER A 797 -12.23 48.94 2.39
C SER A 797 -10.78 48.42 2.27
N PRO A 798 -10.00 48.36 3.37
CA PRO A 798 -10.32 48.96 4.68
C PRO A 798 -10.44 50.49 4.60
N SER A 799 -11.17 51.10 5.53
CA SER A 799 -11.45 52.54 5.55
C SER A 799 -10.29 53.43 6.03
N SER A 800 -9.14 52.82 6.32
CA SER A 800 -7.90 53.47 6.76
C SER A 800 -6.71 52.77 6.10
N PHE A 801 -5.78 53.55 5.55
CA PHE A 801 -4.63 53.04 4.81
C PHE A 801 -3.44 52.80 5.75
N GLU A 802 -3.42 51.64 6.41
CA GLU A 802 -2.29 51.18 7.22
C GLU A 802 -1.72 49.86 6.65
N GLY A 803 -0.39 49.81 6.43
CA GLY A 803 0.33 48.62 5.98
C GLY A 803 0.53 48.48 4.47
N TYR A 804 1.08 47.32 4.07
CA TYR A 804 1.11 46.86 2.68
C TYR A 804 -0.16 46.04 2.42
N GLY A 805 -0.88 46.32 1.33
CA GLY A 805 -2.08 45.55 1.00
C GLY A 805 -2.89 46.08 -0.17
N ASP A 806 -3.98 45.38 -0.46
CA ASP A 806 -4.96 45.75 -1.47
C ASP A 806 -6.15 46.49 -0.83
N TYR A 807 -6.41 47.70 -1.33
CA TYR A 807 -7.46 48.60 -0.87
C TYR A 807 -8.52 48.73 -1.95
N THR A 808 -9.76 48.46 -1.57
CA THR A 808 -10.90 48.39 -2.50
C THR A 808 -11.77 49.62 -2.35
N TYR A 809 -11.98 50.36 -3.43
CA TYR A 809 -12.99 51.42 -3.51
C TYR A 809 -14.27 50.87 -4.14
N THR A 810 -15.36 50.89 -3.38
CA THR A 810 -16.69 50.46 -3.83
C THR A 810 -17.62 51.65 -3.95
N GLN A 811 -18.16 51.90 -5.14
CA GLN A 811 -19.23 52.86 -5.38
C GLN A 811 -20.59 52.12 -5.40
N PRO A 812 -21.47 52.36 -4.40
CA PRO A 812 -22.76 51.68 -4.31
C PRO A 812 -23.63 51.92 -5.56
N ALA A 813 -24.43 50.91 -5.93
CA ALA A 813 -25.33 50.99 -7.06
C ALA A 813 -26.27 52.21 -6.97
N THR A 814 -26.49 52.87 -8.10
CA THR A 814 -27.49 53.95 -8.25
C THR A 814 -28.58 53.50 -9.19
N SER A 815 -29.71 54.22 -9.24
CA SER A 815 -30.86 53.85 -10.09
C SER A 815 -30.58 53.87 -11.61
N SER A 816 -29.37 54.21 -12.03
CA SER A 816 -28.93 54.27 -13.44
C SER A 816 -27.65 53.49 -13.74
N CYS A 817 -26.91 53.01 -12.73
CA CYS A 817 -25.68 52.23 -12.91
C CYS A 817 -25.49 51.21 -11.78
N SER A 818 -24.99 50.02 -12.13
CA SER A 818 -24.59 48.96 -11.20
C SER A 818 -23.56 49.43 -10.17
N GLU A 819 -23.46 48.71 -9.06
CA GLU A 819 -22.34 48.85 -8.12
C GLU A 819 -21.02 48.58 -8.86
N THR A 820 -20.02 49.43 -8.60
CA THR A 820 -18.73 49.37 -9.29
C THR A 820 -17.61 49.39 -8.26
N ILE A 821 -16.65 48.48 -8.45
CA ILE A 821 -15.59 48.18 -7.49
C ILE A 821 -14.25 48.29 -8.21
N SER A 822 -13.27 48.93 -7.58
CA SER A 822 -11.89 49.05 -8.07
C SER A 822 -10.89 48.77 -6.95
N VAL A 823 -9.88 47.94 -7.23
CA VAL A 823 -8.88 47.49 -6.24
C VAL A 823 -7.53 48.13 -6.56
N PHE A 824 -6.83 48.61 -5.52
CA PHE A 824 -5.56 49.33 -5.61
C PHE A 824 -4.55 48.76 -4.60
N ARG A 825 -3.35 48.39 -5.04
CA ARG A 825 -2.27 47.94 -4.15
C ARG A 825 -1.45 49.12 -3.65
N TYR A 826 -1.28 49.24 -2.33
CA TYR A 826 -0.45 50.28 -1.70
C TYR A 826 0.64 49.64 -0.84
N GLY A 827 1.83 50.24 -0.85
CA GLY A 827 2.99 49.75 -0.11
C GLY A 827 4.10 50.80 -0.05
N ASN A 828 4.75 50.92 1.11
CA ASN A 828 5.84 51.85 1.34
C ASN A 828 7.02 51.15 2.07
N SER A 829 7.45 50.03 1.49
CA SER A 829 8.72 49.33 1.78
C SER A 829 9.01 48.39 0.61
N GLU A 830 10.25 48.33 0.13
CA GLU A 830 10.66 47.32 -0.87
C GLU A 830 10.81 45.93 -0.22
N PRO A 831 10.58 44.83 -0.96
CA PRO A 831 11.25 43.56 -0.66
C PRO A 831 12.76 43.73 -0.94
N GLU A 832 13.63 43.19 -0.07
CA GLU A 832 15.08 43.24 -0.29
C GLU A 832 15.48 42.43 -1.55
N ILE A 833 15.62 43.12 -2.68
CA ILE A 833 16.38 42.64 -3.83
C ILE A 833 17.74 43.31 -3.77
N ALA A 834 18.80 42.51 -3.65
CA ALA A 834 20.18 42.99 -3.54
C ALA A 834 20.73 43.57 -4.87
N TYR A 835 20.23 44.73 -5.29
CA TYR A 835 20.78 45.47 -6.42
C TYR A 835 22.11 46.15 -6.04
N LYS A 836 23.21 45.67 -6.61
CA LYS A 836 24.51 46.35 -6.55
C LYS A 836 24.72 47.19 -7.81
N THR A 837 24.34 48.46 -7.76
CA THR A 837 24.54 49.39 -8.88
C THR A 837 26.02 49.70 -9.11
N PHE A 838 26.43 49.69 -10.38
CA PHE A 838 27.62 50.39 -10.86
C PHE A 838 27.17 51.46 -11.85
N GLU A 839 27.39 52.74 -11.53
CA GLU A 839 27.29 53.81 -12.51
C GLU A 839 28.44 53.71 -13.53
N ALA A 840 28.12 53.87 -14.81
CA ALA A 840 29.11 54.16 -15.85
C ALA A 840 28.57 55.27 -16.76
N ALA A 841 29.37 56.31 -16.94
CA ALA A 841 28.93 57.57 -17.54
C ALA A 841 28.90 57.57 -19.08
N ASN A 842 28.06 58.46 -19.63
CA ASN A 842 28.13 59.08 -20.96
C ASN A 842 28.01 58.20 -22.24
N GLY A 843 26.86 58.32 -22.92
CA GLY A 843 26.85 58.80 -24.32
C GLY A 843 26.40 57.88 -25.47
N ILE A 844 25.35 58.32 -26.19
CA ILE A 844 25.08 58.12 -27.65
C ILE A 844 24.67 56.67 -28.07
N GLN A 845 23.41 56.36 -28.41
CA GLN A 845 22.55 56.69 -29.59
C GLN A 845 22.70 55.80 -30.86
N ASN A 846 21.58 55.16 -31.23
CA ASN A 846 21.16 54.63 -32.55
C ASN A 846 21.79 53.34 -33.12
N VAL A 847 20.95 52.42 -33.63
CA VAL A 847 20.92 51.83 -35.02
C VAL A 847 19.69 50.88 -35.16
N TRP A 848 19.31 50.50 -36.40
CA TRP A 848 18.06 49.82 -36.82
C TRP A 848 18.31 48.42 -37.47
N VAL A 849 17.28 47.58 -37.71
CA VAL A 849 16.91 46.96 -39.04
C VAL A 849 15.87 45.79 -39.02
N LEU A 850 14.94 45.84 -40.00
CA LEU A 850 14.00 44.90 -40.71
C LEU A 850 13.43 43.53 -40.20
N ILE A 851 12.29 43.16 -40.81
CA ILE A 851 11.47 41.91 -40.77
C ILE A 851 11.06 41.55 -42.23
N ASP A 852 10.83 40.28 -42.58
CA ASP A 852 10.12 39.84 -43.81
C ASP A 852 9.33 38.52 -43.61
N ASP A 853 8.25 38.30 -44.38
CA ASP A 853 7.19 37.27 -44.19
C ASP A 853 7.29 36.03 -45.12
N PHE A 854 6.59 34.91 -44.79
CA PHE A 854 6.12 33.91 -45.78
C PHE A 854 4.94 33.01 -45.32
N GLU A 855 4.00 32.76 -46.24
CA GLU A 855 2.95 31.71 -46.17
C GLU A 855 3.02 30.80 -47.43
N SER A 856 2.11 29.88 -47.80
CA SER A 856 0.85 29.34 -47.25
C SER A 856 0.59 27.96 -47.90
N ASP A 857 -0.13 27.05 -47.24
CA ASP A 857 -0.95 26.03 -47.93
C ASP A 857 -2.11 25.54 -47.04
N ASN A 858 -3.18 25.04 -47.68
CA ASN A 858 -4.51 24.88 -47.10
C ASN A 858 -5.32 23.78 -47.81
N SER A 859 -5.10 22.50 -47.48
CA SER A 859 -6.04 21.40 -47.80
C SER A 859 -5.83 20.13 -46.95
N LEU A 860 -6.95 19.43 -46.69
CA LEU A 860 -7.13 18.17 -45.94
C LEU A 860 -7.04 18.26 -44.41
N ASN A 861 -8.08 17.71 -43.75
CA ASN A 861 -8.29 17.71 -42.31
C ASN A 861 -7.28 16.80 -41.57
N LYS A 862 -6.11 17.34 -41.23
CA LYS A 862 -5.33 16.91 -40.06
C LYS A 862 -5.11 18.14 -39.19
N ILE A 863 -5.43 18.04 -37.91
CA ILE A 863 -5.18 19.13 -36.96
C ILE A 863 -3.67 19.21 -36.74
N VAL A 864 -3.06 20.31 -37.20
CA VAL A 864 -1.63 20.59 -37.05
C VAL A 864 -1.51 21.85 -36.20
N SER A 865 -0.99 21.72 -34.97
CA SER A 865 -0.59 22.87 -34.15
C SER A 865 0.67 23.52 -34.75
N LYS A 866 0.72 24.87 -34.78
CA LYS A 866 1.77 25.64 -35.46
C LYS A 866 2.59 26.50 -34.50
N LYS A 867 3.90 26.18 -34.44
CA LYS A 867 5.08 27.06 -34.29
C LYS A 867 4.93 28.46 -33.64
N ARG A 868 5.71 28.65 -32.56
CA ARG A 868 6.02 29.93 -31.87
C ARG A 868 6.51 31.07 -32.79
N ARG A 869 6.30 32.33 -32.38
CA ARG A 869 6.81 33.57 -33.04
C ARG A 869 8.03 34.15 -32.30
N ARG A 870 8.90 34.90 -32.98
CA ARG A 870 10.14 35.52 -32.40
C ARG A 870 10.34 36.98 -32.83
N ARG A 871 11.01 37.79 -31.99
CA ARG A 871 11.56 39.14 -32.30
C ARG A 871 12.93 39.33 -31.64
N ILE A 872 13.77 40.20 -32.23
CA ILE A 872 15.19 40.40 -31.87
C ILE A 872 15.51 41.91 -31.75
N ARG A 873 16.42 42.29 -30.84
CA ARG A 873 17.13 43.59 -30.81
C ARG A 873 18.61 43.41 -30.44
N SER A 874 19.45 44.39 -30.74
CA SER A 874 20.90 44.36 -30.45
C SER A 874 21.45 45.73 -30.01
N SER A 875 22.59 45.70 -29.29
CA SER A 875 23.41 46.89 -29.01
C SER A 875 24.88 46.53 -28.79
N ASN A 876 25.80 47.22 -29.45
CA ASN A 876 27.24 47.05 -29.27
C ASN A 876 27.82 48.09 -28.29
N LYS A 877 28.93 47.74 -27.61
CA LYS A 877 29.79 48.66 -26.86
C LYS A 877 31.24 48.47 -27.25
N ASP A 878 31.96 49.57 -27.48
CA ASP A 878 33.39 49.56 -27.77
C ASP A 878 34.25 49.40 -26.50
N ILE A 879 35.39 48.72 -26.65
CA ILE A 879 36.45 48.62 -25.63
C ILE A 879 37.40 49.81 -25.78
N ASP A 880 37.93 50.36 -24.67
CA ASP A 880 38.95 51.41 -24.76
C ASP A 880 40.30 50.89 -25.26
N ASN A 881 41.18 51.81 -25.69
CA ASN A 881 42.45 51.46 -26.36
C ASN A 881 43.47 50.72 -25.48
N ASN A 882 43.22 50.52 -24.17
CA ASN A 882 44.14 49.85 -23.25
C ASN A 882 43.60 48.53 -22.68
N GLY A 883 42.30 48.24 -22.80
CA GLY A 883 41.76 46.87 -22.82
C GLY A 883 41.94 46.02 -21.55
N ASN A 884 41.65 46.56 -20.36
CA ASN A 884 41.60 45.79 -19.11
C ASN A 884 40.23 45.94 -18.43
N VAL A 885 39.65 44.82 -17.99
CA VAL A 885 38.61 44.73 -16.95
C VAL A 885 39.15 43.80 -15.86
N ASP A 886 39.03 44.21 -14.60
CA ASP A 886 39.64 43.53 -13.44
C ASP A 886 38.56 42.77 -12.66
N PHE A 887 38.67 41.44 -12.60
CA PHE A 887 37.82 40.58 -11.76
C PHE A 887 38.67 40.03 -10.61
N PRO A 888 38.22 40.15 -9.34
CA PRO A 888 39.01 39.68 -8.21
C PRO A 888 39.01 38.14 -8.13
N ASN A 889 40.20 37.57 -8.37
CA ASN A 889 40.64 36.26 -7.86
C ASN A 889 40.29 34.98 -8.64
N THR A 890 40.44 34.99 -9.97
CA THR A 890 41.01 33.83 -10.69
C THR A 890 42.06 34.31 -11.71
N GLY A 891 43.14 33.55 -11.88
CA GLY A 891 44.24 33.93 -12.76
C GLY A 891 44.04 33.42 -14.19
N ALA A 892 43.53 34.26 -15.09
CA ALA A 892 43.53 34.02 -16.54
C ALA A 892 43.80 35.31 -17.33
N GLY A 893 44.37 35.19 -18.53
CA GLY A 893 44.94 36.32 -19.30
C GLY A 893 44.02 36.95 -20.35
N ASN A 894 44.46 38.08 -20.88
CA ASN A 894 43.78 38.95 -21.85
C ASN A 894 43.19 38.25 -23.09
N PHE A 895 41.91 38.46 -23.35
CA PHE A 895 41.31 38.36 -24.70
C PHE A 895 40.38 39.54 -25.01
N LYS A 896 40.06 39.75 -26.30
CA LYS A 896 39.44 40.96 -26.84
C LYS A 896 38.11 40.67 -27.53
N GLU A 897 37.15 41.56 -27.30
CA GLU A 897 35.82 41.67 -27.93
C GLU A 897 34.77 40.61 -27.57
N ALA A 898 33.56 41.08 -27.26
CA ALA A 898 32.35 40.30 -27.06
C ALA A 898 31.15 41.10 -27.62
N ASN A 899 30.20 40.42 -28.27
CA ASN A 899 28.97 41.02 -28.79
C ASN A 899 27.76 40.34 -28.13
N ILE A 900 26.70 41.11 -27.85
CA ILE A 900 25.53 40.64 -27.08
C ILE A 900 24.26 40.81 -27.92
N PHE A 901 23.41 39.77 -27.94
CA PHE A 901 22.09 39.75 -28.57
C PHE A 901 21.02 39.30 -27.57
N GLU A 902 19.79 39.78 -27.74
CA GLU A 902 18.67 39.54 -26.81
C GLU A 902 17.45 39.03 -27.59
N VAL A 903 16.81 37.96 -27.12
CA VAL A 903 15.68 37.26 -27.77
C VAL A 903 14.56 37.01 -26.74
N LEU A 904 13.31 37.27 -27.16
CA LEU A 904 12.09 37.10 -26.37
C LEU A 904 11.30 35.85 -26.81
N GLU A 905 10.75 35.11 -25.84
CA GLU A 905 9.83 33.99 -26.07
C GLU A 905 8.47 34.18 -25.35
N GLU A 906 7.41 33.72 -26.03
CA GLU A 906 6.02 33.68 -25.58
C GLU A 906 5.54 32.22 -25.67
N ASP A 907 4.87 31.72 -24.64
CA ASP A 907 4.31 30.35 -24.60
C ASP A 907 2.85 30.31 -25.07
N ASP A 908 2.33 29.10 -25.30
CA ASP A 908 1.13 28.82 -26.12
C ASP A 908 -0.19 29.44 -25.61
N CYS A 909 -0.19 30.00 -24.41
CA CYS A 909 -1.31 30.71 -23.78
C CYS A 909 -1.24 32.24 -23.88
N GLY A 910 -0.17 32.81 -24.47
CA GLY A 910 -0.11 34.22 -24.87
C GLY A 910 0.48 35.20 -23.84
N SER A 911 1.23 34.69 -22.86
CA SER A 911 2.04 35.50 -21.94
C SER A 911 3.52 35.46 -22.37
N ILE A 912 4.22 36.59 -22.23
CA ILE A 912 5.68 36.65 -22.37
C ILE A 912 6.26 36.09 -21.08
N ILE A 913 6.83 34.87 -21.12
CA ILE A 913 7.29 34.16 -19.91
C ILE A 913 8.81 34.30 -19.72
N LYS A 914 9.58 34.57 -20.80
CA LYS A 914 11.06 34.56 -20.71
C LYS A 914 11.76 35.51 -21.69
N ILE A 915 12.72 36.29 -21.17
CA ILE A 915 13.88 36.79 -21.93
C ILE A 915 14.98 35.76 -21.72
N THR A 916 15.22 34.90 -22.70
CA THR A 916 15.88 33.61 -22.39
C THR A 916 17.40 33.61 -22.53
N ASN A 917 18.03 34.56 -23.22
CA ASN A 917 19.46 34.48 -23.51
C ASN A 917 20.19 35.83 -23.63
N TYR A 918 21.36 35.90 -22.98
CA TYR A 918 22.52 36.67 -23.43
C TYR A 918 23.54 35.68 -23.99
N ALA A 919 23.77 35.68 -25.30
CA ALA A 919 24.87 34.92 -25.89
C ALA A 919 26.20 35.68 -25.70
N ILE A 920 27.17 35.08 -25.03
CA ILE A 920 28.56 35.52 -24.97
C ILE A 920 29.43 34.38 -25.50
N ILE A 921 30.21 34.62 -26.54
CA ILE A 921 31.07 33.61 -27.19
C ILE A 921 32.54 33.89 -26.84
N ILE A 922 33.20 32.96 -26.15
CA ILE A 922 34.65 32.98 -25.85
C ILE A 922 35.16 31.53 -25.97
N GLY A 923 36.37 31.31 -26.48
CA GLY A 923 36.88 29.97 -26.83
C GLY A 923 38.12 29.48 -26.05
N GLY A 924 38.18 28.16 -25.80
CA GLY A 924 39.29 27.42 -25.16
C GLY A 924 39.16 25.89 -25.37
N PHE A 925 40.20 25.12 -25.06
CA PHE A 925 40.33 23.65 -25.30
C PHE A 925 40.69 22.88 -24.00
N TRP A 926 40.75 21.53 -24.07
CA TRP A 926 41.25 20.49 -23.11
C TRP A 926 40.21 19.55 -22.43
N ASP A 927 40.68 18.36 -22.01
CA ASP A 927 39.95 17.10 -21.74
C ASP A 927 39.08 17.04 -20.45
N GLY A 928 38.09 16.12 -20.44
CA GLY A 928 37.15 15.87 -19.32
C GLY A 928 37.46 14.64 -18.43
N GLY A 929 36.90 14.62 -17.21
CA GLY A 929 37.24 13.69 -16.12
C GLY A 929 36.25 12.54 -15.81
N GLU A 930 36.43 11.90 -14.64
CA GLU A 930 36.01 10.52 -14.35
C GLU A 930 34.57 10.28 -13.83
N ASN A 931 33.78 11.32 -13.51
CA ASN A 931 32.51 11.18 -12.74
C ASN A 931 31.23 11.39 -13.57
N ASN A 932 31.08 10.71 -14.70
CA ASN A 932 30.00 10.93 -15.69
C ASN A 932 28.55 10.57 -15.25
N ILE A 933 28.20 10.61 -13.95
CA ILE A 933 26.85 10.33 -13.43
C ILE A 933 26.27 11.56 -12.72
N ILE A 934 25.01 11.88 -13.04
CA ILE A 934 24.17 12.89 -12.38
C ILE A 934 22.99 12.14 -11.77
N SER A 935 22.63 12.41 -10.51
CA SER A 935 21.43 11.87 -9.88
C SER A 935 20.46 12.99 -9.52
N ILE A 936 19.17 12.79 -9.79
CA ILE A 936 18.07 13.72 -9.48
C ILE A 936 16.80 12.95 -9.09
N CYS A 937 15.86 13.63 -8.43
CA CYS A 937 14.54 13.05 -8.15
C CYS A 937 13.63 13.12 -9.38
N GLU A 938 12.65 12.23 -9.42
CA GLU A 938 11.47 12.33 -10.28
C GLU A 938 10.81 13.71 -10.13
N GLY A 939 10.54 14.40 -11.25
CA GLY A 939 10.03 15.76 -11.25
C GLY A 939 11.07 16.86 -10.94
N GLU A 940 12.32 16.52 -10.64
CA GLU A 940 13.41 17.50 -10.65
C GLU A 940 14.05 17.63 -12.05
N VAL A 941 14.81 18.72 -12.24
CA VAL A 941 15.52 19.00 -13.49
C VAL A 941 17.02 19.06 -13.26
N ALA A 942 17.80 18.35 -14.09
CA ALA A 942 19.25 18.34 -13.99
C ALA A 942 19.84 19.76 -14.18
N LEU A 943 20.57 20.24 -13.17
CA LEU A 943 21.18 21.57 -13.16
C LEU A 943 22.55 21.57 -13.82
N PHE A 944 22.91 22.70 -14.44
CA PHE A 944 24.23 22.88 -15.06
C PHE A 944 25.40 22.70 -14.08
N SER A 945 25.21 23.02 -12.81
CA SER A 945 26.19 22.80 -11.74
C SER A 945 26.44 21.31 -11.44
N GLN A 946 25.41 20.47 -11.53
CA GLN A 946 25.57 19.01 -11.38
C GLN A 946 26.34 18.44 -12.57
N LEU A 947 26.07 18.93 -13.79
CA LEU A 947 26.84 18.59 -14.99
C LEU A 947 28.32 19.02 -14.87
N GLN A 948 28.61 20.23 -14.39
CA GLN A 948 29.99 20.68 -14.17
C GLN A 948 30.75 19.80 -13.16
N ASN A 949 30.08 19.36 -12.09
CA ASN A 949 30.67 18.46 -11.11
C ASN A 949 30.91 17.05 -11.69
N ALA A 950 29.99 16.54 -12.51
CA ALA A 950 30.12 15.25 -13.18
C ALA A 950 31.31 15.21 -14.16
N LEU A 951 31.50 16.29 -14.92
CA LEU A 951 32.62 16.42 -15.87
C LEU A 951 33.99 16.64 -15.21
N GLY A 952 34.03 16.86 -13.89
CA GLY A 952 35.25 16.81 -13.08
C GLY A 952 36.12 18.07 -13.04
N ASP A 953 35.75 19.18 -13.70
CA ASP A 953 36.51 20.45 -13.61
C ASP A 953 35.62 21.69 -13.48
N SER A 954 35.97 22.51 -12.49
CA SER A 954 35.40 23.82 -12.18
C SER A 954 35.63 24.92 -13.25
N ASN A 955 36.42 24.69 -14.30
CA ASN A 955 36.80 25.70 -15.29
C ASN A 955 36.42 25.40 -16.75
N VAL A 956 35.73 24.29 -17.04
CA VAL A 956 35.32 23.96 -18.42
C VAL A 956 34.01 24.67 -18.78
N ALA A 957 34.07 25.53 -19.79
CA ALA A 957 32.90 26.08 -20.48
C ALA A 957 32.80 25.38 -21.86
N PRO A 958 31.80 24.52 -22.08
CA PRO A 958 31.76 23.66 -23.26
C PRO A 958 31.42 24.42 -24.54
N ILE A 959 32.06 24.02 -25.65
CA ILE A 959 31.83 24.54 -27.01
C ILE A 959 31.36 23.37 -27.90
N GLY A 960 30.06 23.09 -27.90
CA GLY A 960 29.48 22.01 -28.69
C GLY A 960 27.96 21.97 -28.59
N ASP A 961 27.31 21.28 -29.55
CA ASP A 961 25.90 20.92 -29.42
C ASP A 961 25.78 19.82 -28.34
N PHE A 962 24.84 20.02 -27.41
CA PHE A 962 24.43 19.03 -26.42
C PHE A 962 23.17 18.31 -26.90
N GLY A 963 23.11 17.00 -26.66
CA GLY A 963 21.92 16.22 -26.96
C GLY A 963 21.76 14.99 -26.08
N LEU A 964 20.58 14.38 -26.20
CA LEU A 964 20.18 13.13 -25.58
C LEU A 964 19.87 12.16 -26.73
N ILE A 965 20.30 10.90 -26.63
CA ILE A 965 20.25 9.97 -27.78
C ILE A 965 18.81 9.51 -28.08
N ASN A 966 17.91 9.56 -27.10
CA ASN A 966 16.51 9.18 -27.27
C ASN A 966 15.70 10.32 -27.93
N SER A 967 15.32 10.12 -29.20
CA SER A 967 14.41 11.00 -29.93
C SER A 967 13.01 10.97 -29.32
N GLY A 968 12.77 11.88 -28.36
CA GLY A 968 11.58 11.92 -27.52
C GLY A 968 11.88 12.36 -26.08
N ALA A 969 13.13 12.21 -25.63
CA ALA A 969 13.55 12.72 -24.32
C ALA A 969 13.63 14.26 -24.34
N PRO A 970 13.09 14.93 -23.32
CA PRO A 970 13.15 16.39 -23.24
C PRO A 970 14.55 16.83 -22.75
N GLY A 971 14.98 18.03 -23.16
CA GLY A 971 16.38 18.48 -23.00
C GLY A 971 16.80 18.74 -21.56
N PHE A 972 18.09 19.00 -21.30
CA PHE A 972 18.50 19.52 -19.99
C PHE A 972 17.60 20.70 -19.57
N PHE A 973 17.22 20.75 -18.29
CA PHE A 973 16.17 21.63 -17.72
C PHE A 973 14.70 21.24 -17.97
N THR A 974 14.42 19.95 -18.20
CA THR A 974 13.05 19.42 -18.18
C THR A 974 12.95 18.21 -17.27
N GLU A 975 11.74 17.93 -16.79
CA GLU A 975 11.46 16.81 -15.89
C GLU A 975 11.60 15.47 -16.64
N TYR A 976 12.12 14.48 -15.94
CA TYR A 976 12.29 13.12 -16.43
C TYR A 976 11.44 12.16 -15.58
N PRO A 977 10.86 11.11 -16.17
CA PRO A 977 10.39 9.95 -15.42
C PRO A 977 11.54 9.26 -14.66
N PRO A 978 11.26 8.40 -13.67
CA PRO A 978 12.28 7.52 -13.10
C PRO A 978 12.94 6.65 -14.17
N GLY A 979 14.27 6.59 -14.16
CA GLY A 979 15.05 5.90 -15.20
C GLY A 979 16.47 6.44 -15.37
N SER A 980 17.26 5.80 -16.23
CA SER A 980 18.64 6.20 -16.51
C SER A 980 18.77 6.72 -17.94
N TYR A 981 19.10 8.01 -18.08
CA TYR A 981 19.10 8.76 -19.34
C TYR A 981 20.52 9.12 -19.77
N THR A 982 20.96 8.64 -20.93
CA THR A 982 22.30 8.94 -21.44
C THR A 982 22.32 10.29 -22.17
N TYR A 983 23.12 11.23 -21.67
CA TYR A 983 23.45 12.48 -22.34
C TYR A 983 24.81 12.37 -23.04
N TYR A 984 24.97 13.13 -24.13
CA TYR A 984 26.27 13.30 -24.77
C TYR A 984 26.65 14.78 -24.86
N TYR A 985 27.95 15.03 -24.82
CA TYR A 985 28.55 16.32 -25.07
C TYR A 985 29.70 16.14 -26.07
N SER A 986 29.76 17.07 -27.02
CA SER A 986 30.68 17.01 -28.14
C SER A 986 31.85 17.97 -27.91
N MET A 987 33.08 17.45 -27.91
CA MET A 987 34.31 18.25 -27.76
C MET A 987 35.10 18.32 -29.07
N PHE A 988 35.82 19.43 -29.27
CA PHE A 988 36.72 19.63 -30.41
C PHE A 988 38.08 18.97 -30.12
N GLY A 989 38.34 17.81 -30.75
CA GLY A 989 39.62 17.10 -30.66
C GLY A 989 40.79 17.84 -31.31
N GLU A 990 42.00 17.66 -30.79
CA GLU A 990 43.16 18.53 -31.10
C GLU A 990 43.83 18.27 -32.47
N GLU A 991 43.67 17.09 -33.08
CA GLU A 991 44.50 16.68 -34.25
C GLU A 991 43.82 16.69 -35.64
N ASP A 992 42.48 16.70 -35.74
CA ASP A 992 41.79 16.83 -37.04
C ASP A 992 40.55 17.74 -36.94
N ALA A 993 40.58 18.87 -37.65
CA ALA A 993 39.56 19.94 -37.57
C ALA A 993 38.19 19.61 -38.21
N ASN A 994 37.82 18.32 -38.22
CA ASN A 994 36.57 17.77 -38.76
C ASN A 994 35.99 16.59 -37.93
N SER A 995 36.62 16.18 -36.81
CA SER A 995 36.09 15.10 -35.95
C SER A 995 35.59 15.63 -34.61
N TRP A 996 34.30 15.42 -34.34
CA TRP A 996 33.73 15.54 -33.01
C TRP A 996 34.04 14.25 -32.22
N THR A 997 34.44 14.39 -30.96
CA THR A 997 34.48 13.27 -30.02
C THR A 997 33.28 13.40 -29.09
N ASP A 998 32.29 12.53 -29.29
CA ASP A 998 31.12 12.44 -28.43
C ASP A 998 31.50 11.69 -27.15
N SER A 999 31.45 12.39 -26.02
CA SER A 999 31.62 11.81 -24.68
C SER A 999 30.27 11.76 -24.00
N GLY A 1000 29.99 10.66 -23.28
CA GLY A 1000 28.67 10.38 -22.71
C GLY A 1000 28.68 10.27 -21.19
N GLY A 1001 27.54 10.61 -20.59
CA GLY A 1001 27.25 10.39 -19.18
C GLY A 1001 25.79 10.04 -18.94
N THR A 1002 25.44 9.75 -17.69
CA THR A 1002 24.11 9.22 -17.33
C THR A 1002 23.45 10.11 -16.29
N ILE A 1003 22.24 10.59 -16.56
CA ILE A 1003 21.33 11.16 -15.56
C ILE A 1003 20.49 10.00 -15.03
N THR A 1004 20.63 9.64 -13.75
CA THR A 1004 19.72 8.71 -13.08
C THR A 1004 18.66 9.50 -12.34
N VAL A 1005 17.41 9.25 -12.70
CA VAL A 1005 16.22 9.83 -12.09
C VAL A 1005 15.59 8.74 -11.24
N THR A 1006 15.31 9.05 -9.98
CA THR A 1006 14.80 8.07 -9.01
C THR A 1006 13.50 8.59 -8.38
N ASN A 1007 12.56 7.70 -8.08
CA ASN A 1007 11.23 8.04 -7.54
C ASN A 1007 11.31 9.04 -6.37
N LYS A 1008 10.26 9.84 -6.15
CA LYS A 1008 10.19 10.71 -4.96
C LYS A 1008 10.25 9.91 -3.65
N PRO A 1009 10.81 10.45 -2.55
CA PRO A 1009 10.84 9.76 -1.27
C PRO A 1009 9.43 9.44 -0.73
N VAL A 1010 9.29 8.25 -0.13
CA VAL A 1010 8.02 7.72 0.38
C VAL A 1010 8.04 7.71 1.91
N LEU A 1011 7.00 8.26 2.54
CA LEU A 1011 6.81 8.25 3.99
C LEU A 1011 5.72 7.25 4.39
N LYS A 1012 6.12 6.26 5.20
CA LYS A 1012 5.22 5.43 6.00
C LYS A 1012 5.28 5.95 7.43
N LEU A 1013 4.25 6.68 7.84
CA LEU A 1013 4.14 7.25 9.19
C LEU A 1013 3.04 6.51 9.96
N SER A 1014 3.31 6.08 11.18
CA SER A 1014 2.31 5.53 12.09
C SER A 1014 2.31 6.30 13.41
N LEU A 1015 1.13 6.60 13.96
CA LEU A 1015 0.91 7.31 15.23
C LEU A 1015 -0.44 6.93 15.82
N LEU A 1016 -0.62 7.12 17.13
CA LEU A 1016 -1.88 6.87 17.82
C LEU A 1016 -2.33 8.13 18.58
N LEU A 1017 -3.64 8.31 18.75
CA LEU A 1017 -4.24 9.45 19.43
C LEU A 1017 -4.82 9.00 20.77
N GLU A 1018 -4.37 9.60 21.88
CA GLU A 1018 -4.71 9.15 23.23
C GLU A 1018 -6.23 9.03 23.47
N GLY A 1019 -7.01 9.97 22.97
CA GLY A 1019 -8.46 9.95 23.14
C GLY A 1019 -9.16 8.87 22.34
N ALA A 1020 -8.69 8.59 21.12
CA ALA A 1020 -9.31 7.59 20.27
C ALA A 1020 -8.83 6.15 20.59
N TYR A 1021 -7.60 6.01 21.10
CA TYR A 1021 -6.91 4.74 21.29
C TYR A 1021 -7.50 3.88 22.42
N ASN A 1022 -7.79 2.62 22.10
CA ASN A 1022 -8.18 1.61 23.07
C ASN A 1022 -6.98 0.68 23.32
N GLU A 1023 -6.36 0.88 24.49
CA GLU A 1023 -5.15 0.18 24.96
C GLU A 1023 -5.28 -1.34 25.11
N PHE A 1024 -6.50 -1.86 25.21
CA PHE A 1024 -6.77 -3.29 25.27
C PHE A 1024 -6.69 -3.91 23.89
N THR A 1025 -7.26 -3.23 22.88
CA THR A 1025 -7.33 -3.77 21.52
C THR A 1025 -6.10 -3.41 20.67
N GLY A 1026 -5.36 -2.37 21.04
CA GLY A 1026 -4.30 -1.76 20.19
C GLY A 1026 -4.85 -0.91 19.03
N TRP A 1027 -6.18 -0.77 18.90
CA TRP A 1027 -6.83 0.00 17.83
C TRP A 1027 -7.42 1.31 18.35
N MET A 1028 -7.42 2.33 17.50
CA MET A 1028 -8.25 3.52 17.71
C MET A 1028 -9.72 3.24 17.36
N ASN A 1029 -10.61 3.89 18.09
CA ASN A 1029 -12.02 3.96 17.76
C ASN A 1029 -12.23 4.82 16.49
N ASN A 1030 -13.27 4.49 15.73
CA ASN A 1030 -13.68 5.26 14.54
C ASN A 1030 -15.13 5.74 14.66
N VAL A 1031 -15.54 6.18 15.85
CA VAL A 1031 -16.94 6.57 16.11
C VAL A 1031 -17.35 7.77 15.26
N LEU A 1032 -16.45 8.75 15.04
CA LEU A 1032 -16.70 9.86 14.12
C LEU A 1032 -16.98 9.39 12.68
N TYR A 1033 -16.26 8.38 12.20
CA TYR A 1033 -16.48 7.80 10.87
C TYR A 1033 -17.82 7.06 10.82
N LYS A 1034 -18.09 6.16 11.79
CA LYS A 1034 -19.32 5.36 11.85
C LYS A 1034 -20.60 6.20 11.95
N ASN A 1035 -20.51 7.43 12.45
CA ASN A 1035 -21.62 8.37 12.61
C ASN A 1035 -21.69 9.44 11.50
N ASP A 1036 -20.94 9.30 10.39
CA ASP A 1036 -20.84 10.27 9.29
C ASP A 1036 -20.45 11.70 9.75
N LEU A 1037 -19.62 11.80 10.81
CA LEU A 1037 -19.22 13.09 11.39
C LEU A 1037 -17.90 13.63 10.79
N ILE A 1038 -17.01 12.78 10.26
CA ILE A 1038 -15.76 13.25 9.65
C ILE A 1038 -16.08 14.05 8.38
N GLN A 1039 -15.53 15.25 8.27
CA GLN A 1039 -15.72 16.12 7.12
C GLN A 1039 -14.94 15.59 5.91
N THR A 1040 -15.57 15.49 4.74
CA THR A 1040 -14.93 15.04 3.49
C THR A 1040 -13.89 16.04 2.97
N SER A 1041 -13.91 17.29 3.43
CA SER A 1041 -12.83 18.27 3.21
C SER A 1041 -12.06 18.46 4.51
N SER A 1042 -10.73 18.52 4.40
CA SER A 1042 -9.81 18.70 5.52
C SER A 1042 -10.13 19.95 6.35
N PRO A 1043 -10.04 19.88 7.71
CA PRO A 1043 -10.19 21.04 8.58
C PRO A 1043 -8.99 22.02 8.51
N TYR A 1044 -7.92 21.66 7.82
CA TYR A 1044 -6.70 22.45 7.68
C TYR A 1044 -6.73 23.34 6.41
N SER A 1045 -5.77 24.26 6.28
CA SER A 1045 -5.82 25.35 5.29
C SER A 1045 -5.67 24.95 3.82
N ASP A 1046 -5.30 23.71 3.53
CA ASP A 1046 -5.29 23.16 2.18
C ASP A 1046 -6.68 22.75 1.69
N GLY A 1047 -7.58 22.38 2.60
CA GLY A 1047 -8.96 21.98 2.30
C GLY A 1047 -9.08 20.73 1.43
N LEU A 1048 -8.05 19.87 1.41
CA LEU A 1048 -8.02 18.64 0.60
C LEU A 1048 -9.28 17.81 0.79
N GLU A 1049 -9.87 17.34 -0.30
CA GLU A 1049 -11.09 16.54 -0.30
C GLU A 1049 -10.78 15.04 -0.40
N THR A 1050 -11.61 14.21 0.23
CA THR A 1050 -11.59 12.74 0.13
C THR A 1050 -12.99 12.21 -0.13
N TYR A 1051 -13.07 11.09 -0.86
CA TYR A 1051 -14.23 10.20 -0.86
C TYR A 1051 -13.84 8.95 -0.08
N TYR A 1052 -14.64 8.58 0.93
CA TYR A 1052 -14.28 7.49 1.84
C TYR A 1052 -14.38 6.11 1.18
N TYR A 1053 -13.26 5.59 0.68
CA TYR A 1053 -13.11 4.22 0.18
C TYR A 1053 -12.43 3.33 1.25
N GLY A 1054 -13.17 3.01 2.31
CA GLY A 1054 -12.67 2.14 3.39
C GLY A 1054 -13.46 2.34 4.69
N SER A 1055 -13.41 1.36 5.60
CA SER A 1055 -14.23 1.30 6.84
C SER A 1055 -13.47 1.66 8.13
N ASN A 1056 -12.27 2.25 8.01
CA ASN A 1056 -11.24 2.25 9.06
C ASN A 1056 -10.58 3.63 9.31
N GLN A 1057 -11.17 4.72 8.84
CA GLN A 1057 -10.67 6.09 9.06
C GLN A 1057 -11.02 6.57 10.47
N VAL A 1058 -10.07 7.27 11.10
CA VAL A 1058 -10.17 7.85 12.44
C VAL A 1058 -10.28 9.36 12.35
N ASP A 1059 -9.36 10.03 11.65
CA ASP A 1059 -9.39 11.48 11.49
C ASP A 1059 -8.43 12.03 10.42
N TRP A 1060 -8.45 13.36 10.25
CA TRP A 1060 -7.47 14.15 9.52
C TRP A 1060 -6.29 14.59 10.40
N VAL A 1061 -5.06 14.35 9.91
CA VAL A 1061 -3.82 14.90 10.49
C VAL A 1061 -3.14 15.87 9.53
N TRP A 1062 -2.33 16.78 10.08
CA TRP A 1062 -1.56 17.78 9.36
C TRP A 1062 -0.07 17.42 9.42
N LEU A 1063 0.56 17.24 8.26
CA LEU A 1063 1.97 16.90 8.11
C LEU A 1063 2.77 18.14 7.67
N GLU A 1064 3.96 18.33 8.23
CA GLU A 1064 4.93 19.34 7.80
C GLU A 1064 6.34 18.74 7.73
N ILE A 1065 7.02 18.96 6.60
CA ILE A 1065 8.44 18.65 6.40
C ILE A 1065 9.23 19.94 6.57
N ARG A 1066 10.20 19.97 7.49
CA ARG A 1066 10.93 21.17 7.91
C ARG A 1066 12.43 20.99 7.75
N ASP A 1067 13.10 21.93 7.11
CA ASP A 1067 14.55 21.91 6.85
C ASP A 1067 15.36 21.78 8.16
N ALA A 1068 16.32 20.85 8.21
CA ALA A 1068 17.09 20.60 9.43
C ALA A 1068 18.04 21.75 9.82
N ASN A 1069 18.47 22.57 8.85
CA ASN A 1069 19.36 23.71 9.06
C ASN A 1069 18.57 25.01 9.34
N ASN A 1070 17.33 25.12 8.83
CA ASN A 1070 16.44 26.26 9.09
C ASN A 1070 14.98 25.81 9.23
N ASP A 1071 14.57 25.48 10.46
CA ASP A 1071 13.24 24.95 10.78
C ASP A 1071 12.02 25.86 10.50
N THR A 1072 12.24 27.11 10.09
CA THR A 1072 11.22 28.01 9.57
C THR A 1072 10.95 27.82 8.07
N ASN A 1073 11.85 27.14 7.36
CA ASN A 1073 11.66 26.69 5.98
C ASN A 1073 10.87 25.38 5.99
N ILE A 1074 9.67 25.41 5.42
CA ILE A 1074 8.73 24.29 5.37
C ILE A 1074 8.48 23.98 3.87
N PRO A 1075 9.35 23.19 3.21
CA PRO A 1075 9.20 22.89 1.78
C PRO A 1075 7.88 22.17 1.44
N LEU A 1076 7.35 21.35 2.35
CA LEU A 1076 6.10 20.63 2.16
C LEU A 1076 5.25 20.67 3.43
N GLN A 1077 3.96 20.96 3.27
CA GLN A 1077 2.94 20.84 4.32
C GLN A 1077 1.61 20.42 3.68
N ARG A 1078 0.90 19.44 4.25
CA ARG A 1078 -0.36 18.93 3.70
C ARG A 1078 -1.16 18.11 4.72
N SER A 1079 -2.45 17.94 4.45
CA SER A 1079 -3.31 17.00 5.17
C SER A 1079 -3.09 15.57 4.70
N ALA A 1080 -3.35 14.63 5.63
CA ALA A 1080 -3.34 13.19 5.43
C ALA A 1080 -4.41 12.53 6.33
N LEU A 1081 -4.78 11.28 6.04
CA LEU A 1081 -5.79 10.53 6.79
C LEU A 1081 -5.13 9.56 7.77
N LEU A 1082 -5.72 9.43 8.97
CA LEU A 1082 -5.29 8.50 10.01
C LEU A 1082 -6.24 7.29 10.07
N LYS A 1083 -5.70 6.08 10.09
CA LYS A 1083 -6.44 4.82 10.17
C LYS A 1083 -6.48 4.24 11.58
N ARG A 1084 -7.40 3.30 11.86
CA ARG A 1084 -7.59 2.69 13.18
C ARG A 1084 -6.35 1.99 13.76
N ASN A 1085 -5.47 1.43 12.92
CA ASN A 1085 -4.19 0.84 13.35
C ASN A 1085 -3.11 1.89 13.65
N GLY A 1086 -3.38 3.17 13.39
CA GLY A 1086 -2.42 4.26 13.53
C GLY A 1086 -1.67 4.64 12.26
N ASP A 1087 -1.86 3.94 11.13
CA ASP A 1087 -1.17 4.31 9.90
C ASP A 1087 -1.73 5.63 9.34
N VAL A 1088 -0.81 6.49 8.90
CA VAL A 1088 -1.11 7.75 8.21
C VAL A 1088 -0.90 7.55 6.72
N VAL A 1089 -1.96 7.79 5.96
CA VAL A 1089 -2.08 7.52 4.52
C VAL A 1089 -2.51 8.78 3.76
N ASP A 1090 -2.36 8.76 2.44
CA ASP A 1090 -2.81 9.82 1.55
C ASP A 1090 -4.36 9.90 1.54
N VAL A 1091 -4.91 10.87 0.81
CA VAL A 1091 -6.35 11.21 0.81
C VAL A 1091 -7.24 10.16 0.15
N ASP A 1092 -6.65 9.11 -0.45
CA ASP A 1092 -7.36 7.91 -0.93
C ASP A 1092 -7.72 6.93 0.20
N GLY A 1093 -7.09 7.07 1.38
CA GLY A 1093 -7.32 6.21 2.55
C GLY A 1093 -6.47 4.93 2.59
N GLU A 1094 -5.57 4.71 1.64
CA GLU A 1094 -4.78 3.47 1.53
C GLU A 1094 -3.30 3.70 1.18
N SER A 1095 -2.95 4.69 0.35
CA SER A 1095 -1.57 4.86 -0.15
C SER A 1095 -0.62 5.49 0.89
N PRO A 1096 0.66 5.09 0.95
CA PRO A 1096 1.70 5.82 1.65
C PRO A 1096 1.89 7.25 1.12
N ILE A 1097 2.39 8.16 1.96
CA ILE A 1097 2.53 9.57 1.60
C ILE A 1097 3.77 9.78 0.73
N LEU A 1098 3.60 10.30 -0.49
CA LEU A 1098 4.71 10.78 -1.32
C LEU A 1098 5.18 12.15 -0.85
N LEU A 1099 6.50 12.32 -0.66
CA LEU A 1099 7.12 13.57 -0.24
C LEU A 1099 7.78 14.29 -1.41
N ASP A 1100 7.19 15.41 -1.83
CA ASP A 1100 7.74 16.29 -2.86
C ASP A 1100 8.69 17.33 -2.25
N VAL A 1101 9.91 16.90 -1.94
CA VAL A 1101 10.98 17.73 -1.36
C VAL A 1101 12.35 17.36 -1.95
N PRO A 1102 13.29 18.32 -2.07
CA PRO A 1102 14.66 18.03 -2.52
C PRO A 1102 15.41 17.08 -1.58
N ASP A 1103 16.52 16.50 -2.07
CA ASP A 1103 17.46 15.74 -1.26
C ASP A 1103 17.99 16.58 -0.07
N GLY A 1104 17.87 16.05 1.15
CA GLY A 1104 18.36 16.74 2.36
C GLY A 1104 17.92 16.12 3.68
N ASP A 1105 18.41 16.69 4.77
CA ASP A 1105 18.00 16.32 6.13
C ASP A 1105 16.80 17.17 6.58
N TYR A 1106 15.74 16.53 7.05
CA TYR A 1106 14.48 17.19 7.43
C TYR A 1106 13.92 16.67 8.75
N TYR A 1107 13.34 17.56 9.55
CA TYR A 1107 12.45 17.17 10.65
C TYR A 1107 11.03 16.98 10.11
N ILE A 1108 10.42 15.85 10.42
CA ILE A 1108 8.99 15.63 10.17
C ILE A 1108 8.20 16.06 11.41
N MET A 1109 7.12 16.82 11.19
CA MET A 1109 6.16 17.24 12.20
C MET A 1109 4.77 16.76 11.80
N VAL A 1110 4.02 16.27 12.77
CA VAL A 1110 2.62 15.87 12.61
C VAL A 1110 1.77 16.51 13.72
N SER A 1111 0.59 16.99 13.34
CA SER A 1111 -0.34 17.67 14.24
C SER A 1111 -1.77 17.20 14.02
N HIS A 1112 -2.57 17.27 15.08
CA HIS A 1112 -4.01 16.97 15.06
C HIS A 1112 -4.82 18.19 15.52
N ARG A 1113 -6.15 18.18 15.37
CA ARG A 1113 -7.02 19.28 15.80
C ARG A 1113 -7.33 19.28 17.31
N ASN A 1114 -7.26 18.11 17.96
CA ASN A 1114 -7.52 17.89 19.40
C ASN A 1114 -6.26 17.51 20.19
N HIS A 1115 -5.27 16.91 19.53
CA HIS A 1115 -4.11 16.28 20.17
C HIS A 1115 -2.85 17.10 19.92
N LEU A 1116 -1.92 17.05 20.87
CA LEU A 1116 -0.65 17.76 20.88
C LEU A 1116 0.17 17.43 19.62
N GLY A 1117 0.51 18.45 18.85
CA GLY A 1117 1.39 18.32 17.69
C GLY A 1117 2.84 18.02 18.10
N VAL A 1118 3.49 17.12 17.37
CA VAL A 1118 4.85 16.63 17.66
C VAL A 1118 5.76 16.75 16.45
N ILE A 1119 7.05 16.92 16.72
CA ILE A 1119 8.12 16.99 15.71
C ILE A 1119 9.20 15.99 16.10
N MET A 1120 9.85 15.36 15.12
CA MET A 1120 10.91 14.40 15.39
C MET A 1120 12.07 15.02 16.19
N ALA A 1121 12.71 14.21 17.04
CA ALA A 1121 13.86 14.61 17.85
C ALA A 1121 15.13 14.80 17.02
N ASN A 1122 15.29 13.98 15.98
CA ASN A 1122 16.40 14.01 15.03
C ASN A 1122 15.84 14.20 13.61
N PRO A 1123 16.59 14.85 12.70
CA PRO A 1123 16.18 14.91 11.30
C PRO A 1123 16.39 13.54 10.63
N VAL A 1124 15.59 13.27 9.60
CA VAL A 1124 15.75 12.13 8.69
C VAL A 1124 16.26 12.61 7.35
N SER A 1125 17.19 11.87 6.76
CA SER A 1125 17.69 12.13 5.41
C SER A 1125 16.65 11.66 4.40
N LEU A 1126 15.95 12.61 3.77
CA LEU A 1126 15.06 12.35 2.65
C LEU A 1126 15.91 12.39 1.37
N SER A 1127 15.84 11.33 0.56
CA SER A 1127 16.44 11.35 -0.78
C SER A 1127 15.67 10.49 -1.78
N CYS A 1128 15.89 10.75 -3.06
CA CYS A 1128 15.24 10.03 -4.16
C CYS A 1128 15.35 8.49 -4.00
N GLY A 1129 14.24 7.78 -4.19
CA GLY A 1129 14.13 6.33 -4.07
C GLY A 1129 14.05 5.79 -2.64
N THR A 1130 14.16 6.61 -1.60
CA THR A 1130 14.08 6.14 -0.21
C THR A 1130 12.63 5.94 0.24
N THR A 1131 12.36 4.80 0.90
CA THR A 1131 11.15 4.61 1.71
C THR A 1131 11.54 4.73 3.17
N ILE A 1132 10.90 5.65 3.89
CA ILE A 1132 11.19 5.97 5.27
C ILE A 1132 9.99 5.56 6.11
N THR A 1133 10.24 4.68 7.07
CA THR A 1133 9.24 4.22 8.03
C THR A 1133 9.51 4.90 9.36
N ILE A 1134 8.56 5.70 9.84
CA ILE A 1134 8.59 6.37 11.14
C ILE A 1134 7.37 5.90 11.91
N ASP A 1135 7.62 5.12 12.96
CA ASP A 1135 6.58 4.62 13.81
C ASP A 1135 6.66 5.31 15.17
N LEU A 1136 5.82 6.33 15.36
CA LEU A 1136 5.74 7.10 16.60
C LEU A 1136 5.11 6.30 17.75
N ARG A 1137 4.63 5.07 17.48
CA ARG A 1137 4.08 4.15 18.49
C ARG A 1137 5.17 3.42 19.28
N LEU A 1138 6.45 3.47 18.88
CA LEU A 1138 7.49 2.57 19.43
C LEU A 1138 8.40 3.17 20.50
N ASP A 1139 8.69 4.48 20.44
CA ASP A 1139 9.62 5.13 21.37
C ASP A 1139 9.42 6.65 21.43
N ASN A 1140 9.30 7.19 22.65
CA ASN A 1140 9.25 8.64 22.86
C ASN A 1140 10.55 9.36 22.50
N SER A 1141 11.71 8.69 22.42
CA SER A 1141 12.96 9.30 21.94
C SER A 1141 12.90 9.76 20.48
N LEU A 1142 11.94 9.26 19.70
CA LEU A 1142 11.71 9.68 18.31
C LEU A 1142 11.20 11.11 18.18
N VAL A 1143 10.60 11.70 19.24
CA VAL A 1143 10.00 13.05 19.21
C VAL A 1143 10.70 14.05 20.13
N LEU A 1144 10.80 15.29 19.67
CA LEU A 1144 11.36 16.39 20.44
C LEU A 1144 10.47 16.69 21.65
N GLY A 1145 11.01 16.47 22.85
CA GLY A 1145 10.28 16.61 24.12
C GLY A 1145 10.00 15.28 24.83
N GLY A 1146 10.20 14.14 24.15
CA GLY A 1146 10.08 12.80 24.74
C GLY A 1146 8.73 12.54 25.38
N ALA A 1147 8.73 11.97 26.59
CA ALA A 1147 7.55 11.75 27.44
C ALA A 1147 6.76 13.02 27.87
N ASN A 1148 7.14 14.21 27.39
CA ASN A 1148 6.34 15.44 27.50
C ASN A 1148 5.58 15.79 26.20
N ALA A 1149 5.91 15.14 25.09
CA ALA A 1149 5.34 15.33 23.76
C ALA A 1149 4.40 14.18 23.35
N ILE A 1150 4.78 12.93 23.67
CA ILE A 1150 3.89 11.76 23.57
C ILE A 1150 3.83 11.01 24.90
N LYS A 1151 2.76 10.24 25.09
CA LYS A 1151 2.45 9.43 26.28
C LYS A 1151 2.72 7.97 25.96
N GLU A 1152 3.37 7.27 26.88
CA GLU A 1152 3.45 5.81 26.87
C GLU A 1152 2.15 5.24 27.45
N THR A 1153 1.50 4.30 26.76
CA THR A 1153 0.26 3.62 27.22
C THR A 1153 0.56 2.44 28.15
N GLY A 1154 1.80 2.37 28.63
CA GLY A 1154 2.78 1.40 28.10
C GLY A 1154 2.40 -0.06 27.91
N TYR A 1155 1.54 -0.35 26.93
CA TYR A 1155 1.55 -1.66 26.28
C TYR A 1155 2.66 -1.76 25.22
N GLY A 1156 3.76 -1.03 25.41
CA GLY A 1156 4.77 -0.74 24.38
C GLY A 1156 4.36 0.40 23.42
N ASP A 1157 3.06 0.71 23.31
CA ASP A 1157 2.55 1.77 22.44
C ASP A 1157 2.73 3.19 23.01
N PHE A 1158 2.95 4.14 22.10
CA PHE A 1158 3.01 5.57 22.38
C PHE A 1158 1.93 6.36 21.61
N VAL A 1159 1.24 7.27 22.32
CA VAL A 1159 0.11 8.08 21.81
C VAL A 1159 0.39 9.58 21.93
N LEU A 1160 -0.14 10.39 21.01
CA LEU A 1160 -0.13 11.86 21.13
C LEU A 1160 -1.11 12.29 22.22
N PHE A 1161 -0.67 13.18 23.13
CA PHE A 1161 -1.49 13.67 24.24
C PHE A 1161 -2.75 14.41 23.76
N ALA A 1162 -3.91 14.08 24.32
CA ALA A 1162 -5.17 14.80 24.08
C ALA A 1162 -5.23 16.12 24.88
N GLY A 1163 -5.66 17.22 24.25
CA GLY A 1163 -5.95 18.47 24.96
C GLY A 1163 -5.37 19.76 24.38
N ASP A 1164 -4.63 19.72 23.27
CA ASP A 1164 -4.13 20.93 22.57
C ASP A 1164 -5.24 21.56 21.71
N PHE A 1165 -6.28 22.03 22.42
CA PHE A 1165 -7.49 22.61 21.84
C PHE A 1165 -7.14 23.78 20.91
N ASN A 1166 -6.21 24.63 21.32
CA ASN A 1166 -5.86 25.84 20.61
C ASN A 1166 -4.79 25.63 19.49
N GLY A 1167 -4.02 24.55 19.57
CA GLY A 1167 -2.99 24.18 18.59
C GLY A 1167 -1.69 24.99 18.74
N ASP A 1168 -1.31 25.41 19.95
CA ASP A 1168 -0.04 26.13 20.18
C ASP A 1168 1.14 25.21 20.56
N GLY A 1169 0.89 23.91 20.72
CA GLY A 1169 1.90 22.92 21.10
C GLY A 1169 2.12 22.81 22.62
N GLN A 1170 1.21 23.35 23.44
CA GLN A 1170 1.21 23.21 24.89
C GLN A 1170 -0.20 23.00 25.43
N ILE A 1171 -0.40 21.97 26.24
CA ILE A 1171 -1.68 21.71 26.90
C ILE A 1171 -1.71 22.51 28.20
N GLN A 1172 -2.57 23.53 28.29
CA GLN A 1172 -2.60 24.43 29.44
C GLN A 1172 -4.01 24.60 30.03
N ASN A 1173 -4.10 25.33 31.14
CA ASN A 1173 -5.38 25.81 31.66
C ASN A 1173 -6.15 26.69 30.66
N ILE A 1174 -5.51 27.28 29.63
CA ILE A 1174 -6.22 28.09 28.63
C ILE A 1174 -7.12 27.21 27.75
N ASP A 1175 -6.64 26.03 27.36
CA ASP A 1175 -7.39 25.01 26.60
C ASP A 1175 -8.55 24.48 27.43
N LYS A 1176 -8.30 24.12 28.69
CA LYS A 1176 -9.34 23.71 29.63
C LYS A 1176 -10.45 24.75 29.75
N ASN A 1177 -10.08 26.01 29.96
CA ASN A 1177 -11.02 27.13 30.08
C ASN A 1177 -11.79 27.41 28.77
N ALA A 1178 -11.25 27.01 27.61
CA ALA A 1178 -11.91 27.13 26.30
C ALA A 1178 -12.85 25.96 25.99
N VAL A 1179 -12.55 24.75 26.49
CA VAL A 1179 -13.37 23.53 26.33
C VAL A 1179 -14.51 23.46 27.36
N GLU A 1180 -14.31 23.91 28.60
CA GLU A 1180 -15.35 23.87 29.66
C GLU A 1180 -16.72 24.50 29.29
N PRO A 1181 -16.80 25.60 28.51
CA PRO A 1181 -18.07 26.15 28.03
C PRO A 1181 -18.76 25.36 26.91
N LEU A 1182 -18.05 24.41 26.29
CA LEU A 1182 -18.48 23.67 25.09
C LEU A 1182 -19.14 22.31 25.40
N ARG A 1183 -19.25 21.94 26.68
CA ARG A 1183 -19.93 20.70 27.12
C ARG A 1183 -21.38 20.63 26.64
N GLY A 1184 -21.78 19.46 26.15
CA GLY A 1184 -23.09 19.19 25.58
C GLY A 1184 -23.23 19.59 24.10
N LEU A 1185 -22.12 19.87 23.42
CA LEU A 1185 -22.07 19.90 21.96
C LEU A 1185 -21.86 18.48 21.42
N SER A 1186 -22.52 18.15 20.32
CA SER A 1186 -22.34 16.89 19.59
C SER A 1186 -21.95 17.18 18.13
N GLY A 1187 -21.23 16.26 17.52
CA GLY A 1187 -20.66 16.36 16.17
C GLY A 1187 -19.15 16.66 16.18
N TYR A 1188 -18.58 16.73 14.97
CA TYR A 1188 -17.16 16.96 14.70
C TYR A 1188 -16.62 18.23 15.38
N SER A 1189 -15.72 18.07 16.36
CA SER A 1189 -15.35 19.13 17.29
C SER A 1189 -13.90 19.07 17.75
N ASN A 1190 -13.24 20.22 17.87
CA ASN A 1190 -11.91 20.35 18.50
C ASN A 1190 -11.96 20.20 20.05
N ALA A 1191 -13.16 20.16 20.64
CA ALA A 1191 -13.37 19.99 22.07
C ALA A 1191 -13.72 18.55 22.49
N ASP A 1192 -14.04 17.70 21.51
CA ASP A 1192 -14.28 16.26 21.66
C ASP A 1192 -12.94 15.53 21.64
N MET A 1193 -12.41 15.23 22.83
CA MET A 1193 -11.06 14.72 23.02
C MET A 1193 -11.01 13.21 22.83
N ASP A 1194 -12.02 12.46 23.27
CA ASP A 1194 -12.10 11.00 23.12
C ASP A 1194 -12.63 10.54 21.74
N MET A 1195 -13.06 11.51 20.92
CA MET A 1195 -13.52 11.33 19.54
C MET A 1195 -14.79 10.46 19.43
N ASN A 1196 -15.61 10.43 20.48
CA ASN A 1196 -16.91 9.75 20.45
C ASN A 1196 -18.01 10.55 19.71
N GLY A 1197 -17.76 11.83 19.39
CA GLY A 1197 -18.73 12.73 18.77
C GLY A 1197 -19.53 13.60 19.75
N GLU A 1198 -19.20 13.62 21.05
CA GLU A 1198 -19.85 14.43 22.09
C GLU A 1198 -18.84 15.05 23.06
N VAL A 1199 -18.95 16.36 23.28
CA VAL A 1199 -18.13 17.08 24.26
C VAL A 1199 -18.74 16.92 25.67
N GLN A 1200 -18.13 16.11 26.52
CA GLN A 1200 -18.60 15.74 27.84
C GLN A 1200 -17.65 16.17 28.97
N ASN A 1201 -17.88 15.65 30.19
CA ASN A 1201 -16.94 15.80 31.30
C ASN A 1201 -15.76 14.80 31.20
N SER A 1202 -15.90 13.69 30.47
CA SER A 1202 -14.82 12.72 30.21
C SER A 1202 -13.65 13.38 29.49
N ASP A 1203 -13.91 14.12 28.41
CA ASP A 1203 -12.91 14.87 27.65
C ASP A 1203 -12.06 15.78 28.52
N ILE A 1204 -12.72 16.45 29.46
CA ILE A 1204 -12.06 17.41 30.34
C ILE A 1204 -11.32 16.69 31.47
N ASN A 1205 -11.91 15.67 32.09
CA ASN A 1205 -11.38 15.07 33.31
C ASN A 1205 -10.39 13.94 33.04
N ASN A 1206 -10.60 13.14 32.01
CA ASN A 1206 -9.83 11.93 31.70
C ASN A 1206 -8.68 12.22 30.72
N PHE A 1207 -8.86 13.20 29.83
CA PHE A 1207 -7.92 13.51 28.76
C PHE A 1207 -7.25 14.87 28.93
N LEU A 1208 -8.01 15.97 28.87
CA LEU A 1208 -7.43 17.32 28.88
C LEU A 1208 -6.76 17.67 30.22
N SER A 1209 -7.44 17.47 31.36
CA SER A 1209 -6.92 17.89 32.67
C SER A 1209 -5.66 17.17 33.13
N PRO A 1210 -5.52 15.84 32.98
CA PRO A 1210 -4.29 15.12 33.32
C PRO A 1210 -3.09 15.57 32.49
N ASN A 1211 -3.34 16.05 31.27
CA ASN A 1211 -2.30 16.46 30.33
C ASN A 1211 -1.86 17.93 30.48
N ILE A 1212 -2.45 18.70 31.40
CA ILE A 1212 -2.04 20.09 31.65
C ILE A 1212 -0.56 20.15 32.08
N GLY A 1213 0.24 20.88 31.30
CA GLY A 1213 1.69 20.99 31.48
C GLY A 1213 2.50 20.11 30.51
N LYS A 1214 1.86 19.28 29.68
CA LYS A 1214 2.47 18.60 28.53
C LYS A 1214 2.62 19.58 27.36
N GLY A 1215 3.58 19.31 26.48
CA GLY A 1215 3.99 20.21 25.42
C GLY A 1215 5.48 20.14 25.11
N VAL A 1216 5.87 20.61 23.92
CA VAL A 1216 7.28 20.63 23.51
C VAL A 1216 7.98 21.89 24.03
N GLN A 1217 9.13 21.73 24.71
CA GLN A 1217 9.82 22.86 25.34
C GLN A 1217 10.51 23.78 24.30
N PHE A 1218 9.86 24.93 24.05
CA PHE A 1218 10.42 26.17 23.50
C PHE A 1218 11.60 26.07 22.51
N MET A 1219 11.27 25.94 21.23
CA MET A 1219 12.02 26.57 20.12
C MET A 1219 11.06 27.48 19.33
N SER A 1220 11.58 28.36 18.48
CA SER A 1220 10.82 29.43 17.79
C SER A 1220 9.81 28.98 16.72
N LYS A 1221 9.49 27.69 16.66
CA LYS A 1221 8.53 27.11 15.72
C LYS A 1221 7.11 27.39 16.22
N LYS A 1222 6.30 28.13 15.44
CA LYS A 1222 4.85 28.14 15.66
C LYS A 1222 4.31 26.78 15.24
N LEU A 1223 3.70 26.06 16.18
CA LEU A 1223 3.09 24.74 15.95
C LEU A 1223 1.62 24.85 15.49
N ASN A 1224 1.13 26.09 15.35
CA ASN A 1224 -0.20 26.42 14.86
C ASN A 1224 -0.41 25.94 13.42
N ALA A 1225 -0.89 24.71 13.27
CA ALA A 1225 -1.57 24.26 12.06
C ALA A 1225 -2.63 25.31 11.69
N LYS A 1226 -2.64 25.76 10.44
CA LYS A 1226 -3.59 26.78 9.97
C LYS A 1226 -4.97 26.12 9.80
N ARG A 1227 -5.73 26.04 10.89
CA ARG A 1227 -7.11 25.55 10.87
C ARG A 1227 -8.03 26.56 10.18
N ASN A 1228 -8.98 26.09 9.38
CA ASN A 1228 -10.07 26.94 8.88
C ASN A 1228 -10.96 27.39 10.06
N LYS A 1229 -11.50 28.62 9.99
CA LYS A 1229 -12.20 29.29 11.10
C LYS A 1229 -13.72 29.26 10.97
#